data_AF-C4Y7Q7-F1
#
_entry.id   AF-C4Y7Q7-F1
#
_cell.length_a   1.000
_cell.length_b   1.000
_cell.length_c   1.000
_cell.angle_alpha   90.00
_cell.angle_beta   90.00
_cell.angle_gamma   90.00
#
_symmetry.space_group_name_H-M   'P 1'
#
loop_
_entity.id
_entity.type
_entity.pdbx_description
1 polymer ?
#
loop_
_entity_poly.entity_id
_entity_poly.type
_entity_poly.pdbx_seq_one_letter_code
_entity_poly.pdbx_strand_id
1 'polypeptide(L)'
;MSFELLRTALGRHSDLLNVANVDGFIPLMEKSIASESETVLLPLYRVLDLIIKLPFAETRDAFFERTAMEAFTIIQNSPTTTTDLCQICLRYLASVVRHKQSVRLNNSAFSYLLTRISPDLEEPDKQGLAFNFLKAVVSQHVMLPEVYDVMDKVSSIMVVNHAKEIRDMSRSIYFSFLMEYEQGTKKLDKAFKFLVTNLSYPTQEGRQSVMELMHSLTLRSSETLFSQLASSFFVGLANVIVSDDSPKCREMATALVKQIFVKLGSDKCHDLEKFCDSWITQEVNLLLQRCGLLVYKIYLTVFGYGQNPDLDSHALNAISAIIKKSKCTSNDDDIEWEDVYSSLNVFSSVCSTLKENVFGASFEDIWKDVLDTLLYPHTWVRLISAKLVGLLLNHLDSVKFDISDYEIQTIAYRTLRQFGAPVVSEALGTQIVKNLIQIIKKWEAEETPFYYKEDDAEEVEDDDFEADGDIGAKISGSNKFNKATDFVVYRVCSIMRQDTKNHNEATKICSIQLAAMICQIVNDERLTEISKQILLGLYHLIDPLVDYDYPEEVVAAAKECLKILEDRLGVTKYTETFSAVKRIIDERREKRRSKRAQLTFSAPDIAARRKMRKHERFREKRKHEKDENGFYKPKRKRTLR
;
A
#
# COMPACT_ATOMS: atom_id res chain seq x y z
N MET A 1 -22.15 18.84 52.32
CA MET A 1 -21.41 17.75 53.01
C MET A 1 -22.22 16.44 53.10
N SER A 2 -23.45 16.42 53.65
CA SER A 2 -24.23 15.18 53.80
C SER A 2 -24.58 14.47 52.50
N PHE A 3 -24.97 15.20 51.45
CA PHE A 3 -25.22 14.61 50.11
C PHE A 3 -23.96 14.07 49.44
N GLU A 4 -22.79 14.62 49.76
CA GLU A 4 -21.52 14.15 49.21
C GLU A 4 -21.10 12.83 49.87
N LEU A 5 -21.35 12.70 51.17
CA LEU A 5 -21.20 11.44 51.90
C LEU A 5 -22.19 10.39 51.38
N LEU A 6 -23.44 10.77 51.15
CA LEU A 6 -24.45 9.90 50.55
C LEU A 6 -24.03 9.43 49.15
N ARG A 7 -23.55 10.33 48.29
CA ARG A 7 -23.00 9.98 46.96
C ARG A 7 -21.86 8.97 47.07
N THR A 8 -20.93 9.21 47.99
CA THR A 8 -19.74 8.36 48.16
C THR A 8 -20.14 6.98 48.67
N ALA A 9 -21.09 6.90 49.60
CA ALA A 9 -21.62 5.64 50.11
C ALA A 9 -22.35 4.84 49.02
N LEU A 10 -23.24 5.50 48.26
CA LEU A 10 -23.99 4.87 47.16
C LEU A 10 -23.09 4.47 45.98
N GLY A 11 -22.03 5.24 45.71
CA GLY A 11 -21.09 4.95 44.63
C GLY A 11 -20.11 3.82 44.94
N ARG A 12 -19.70 3.65 46.21
CA ARG A 12 -18.77 2.58 46.63
C ARG A 12 -19.46 1.25 46.88
N HIS A 13 -20.73 1.27 47.29
CA HIS A 13 -21.50 0.08 47.60
C HIS A 13 -22.71 -0.02 46.67
N SER A 14 -22.55 -0.75 45.56
CA SER A 14 -23.63 -1.00 44.59
C SER A 14 -24.86 -1.65 45.23
N ASP A 15 -24.67 -2.45 46.27
CA ASP A 15 -25.73 -3.18 46.98
C ASP A 15 -26.69 -2.25 47.76
N LEU A 16 -26.22 -1.04 48.09
CA LEU A 16 -27.04 -0.03 48.77
C LEU A 16 -27.90 0.78 47.79
N LEU A 17 -27.59 0.75 46.50
CA LEU A 17 -28.26 1.51 45.43
C LEU A 17 -29.57 0.82 45.02
N ASN A 18 -30.52 0.76 45.96
CA ASN A 18 -31.85 0.17 45.76
C ASN A 18 -32.95 1.18 46.07
N VAL A 19 -34.09 1.06 45.37
CA VAL A 19 -35.25 1.96 45.53
C VAL A 19 -35.71 2.05 46.98
N ALA A 20 -35.76 0.92 47.71
CA ALA A 20 -36.19 0.87 49.11
C ALA A 20 -35.33 1.73 50.06
N ASN A 21 -34.02 1.81 49.82
CA ASN A 21 -33.11 2.58 50.67
C ASN A 21 -33.12 4.07 50.31
N VAL A 22 -33.34 4.38 49.03
CA VAL A 22 -33.25 5.75 48.50
C VAL A 22 -34.57 6.51 48.65
N ASP A 23 -35.73 5.83 48.59
CA ASP A 23 -37.05 6.47 48.61
C ASP A 23 -37.28 7.33 49.87
N GLY A 24 -36.73 6.90 51.02
CA GLY A 24 -36.80 7.65 52.28
C GLY A 24 -36.04 8.99 52.26
N PHE A 25 -35.10 9.18 51.35
CA PHE A 25 -34.33 10.43 51.23
C PHE A 25 -34.95 11.45 50.26
N ILE A 26 -35.95 11.07 49.46
CA ILE A 26 -36.59 11.94 48.46
C ILE A 26 -37.18 13.22 49.10
N PRO A 27 -37.91 13.18 50.23
CA PRO A 27 -38.44 14.40 50.85
C PRO A 27 -37.35 15.38 51.33
N LEU A 28 -36.16 14.87 51.69
CA LEU A 28 -35.02 15.71 52.06
C LEU A 28 -34.38 16.34 50.83
N MET A 29 -34.33 15.62 49.71
CA MET A 29 -33.90 16.14 48.42
C MET A 29 -34.85 17.23 47.94
N GLU A 30 -36.17 17.03 48.00
CA GLU A 30 -37.19 18.02 47.64
C GLU A 30 -37.00 19.36 48.36
N LYS A 31 -36.80 19.32 49.68
CA LYS A 31 -36.55 20.54 50.47
C LYS A 31 -35.23 21.22 50.10
N SER A 32 -34.23 20.43 49.70
CA SER A 32 -32.89 20.93 49.36
C SER A 32 -32.82 21.56 47.97
N ILE A 33 -33.74 21.21 47.05
CA ILE A 33 -33.84 21.82 45.70
C ILE A 33 -34.18 23.31 45.80
N ALA A 34 -34.98 23.71 46.79
CA ALA A 34 -35.36 25.11 47.00
C ALA A 34 -34.21 25.99 47.57
N SER A 35 -33.02 25.43 47.78
CA SER A 35 -31.86 26.18 48.28
C SER A 35 -31.13 26.89 47.14
N GLU A 36 -30.81 28.16 47.31
CA GLU A 36 -30.03 28.94 46.32
C GLU A 36 -28.52 28.67 46.36
N SER A 37 -28.02 27.86 47.31
CA SER A 37 -26.58 27.65 47.46
C SER A 37 -26.04 26.57 46.51
N GLU A 38 -25.11 26.95 45.63
CA GLU A 38 -24.40 26.02 44.73
C GLU A 38 -23.72 24.87 45.49
N THR A 39 -23.25 25.11 46.71
CA THR A 39 -22.57 24.11 47.56
C THR A 39 -23.47 22.96 47.99
N VAL A 40 -24.79 23.17 47.99
CA VAL A 40 -25.81 22.15 48.30
C VAL A 40 -26.34 21.53 47.02
N LEU A 41 -26.65 22.36 46.01
CA LEU A 41 -27.20 21.91 44.73
C LEU A 41 -26.26 20.99 43.96
N LEU A 42 -24.95 21.28 43.95
CA LEU A 42 -24.00 20.48 43.18
C LEU A 42 -23.86 19.03 43.69
N PRO A 43 -23.64 18.77 44.99
CA PRO A 43 -23.72 17.41 45.54
C PRO A 43 -25.09 16.76 45.39
N LEU A 44 -26.17 17.54 45.48
CA LEU A 44 -27.53 17.06 45.30
C LEU A 44 -27.75 16.51 43.88
N TYR A 45 -27.44 17.28 42.83
CA TYR A 45 -27.57 16.83 41.44
C TYR A 45 -26.64 15.65 41.10
N ARG A 46 -25.47 15.54 41.74
CA ARG A 46 -24.60 14.36 41.65
C ARG A 46 -25.26 13.10 42.21
N VAL A 47 -26.05 13.23 43.28
CA VAL A 47 -26.83 12.13 43.85
C VAL A 47 -28.05 11.83 42.96
N LEU A 48 -28.76 12.85 42.48
CA LEU A 48 -29.90 12.68 41.58
C LEU A 48 -29.52 11.96 40.28
N ASP A 49 -28.34 12.25 39.70
CA ASP A 49 -27.81 11.55 38.51
C ASP A 49 -27.53 10.05 38.74
N LEU A 50 -27.24 9.64 39.98
CA LEU A 50 -27.14 8.22 40.34
C LEU A 50 -28.52 7.59 40.52
N ILE A 51 -29.43 8.32 41.16
CA ILE A 51 -30.77 7.85 41.54
C ILE A 51 -31.66 7.66 40.30
N ILE A 52 -31.63 8.57 39.34
CA ILE A 52 -32.50 8.54 38.15
C ILE A 52 -32.37 7.26 37.32
N LYS A 53 -31.26 6.52 37.47
CA LYS A 53 -31.01 5.25 36.78
C LYS A 53 -31.79 4.07 37.37
N LEU A 54 -32.37 4.23 38.58
CA LEU A 54 -33.13 3.18 39.26
C LEU A 54 -34.60 3.15 38.80
N PRO A 55 -35.24 1.96 38.79
CA PRO A 55 -36.64 1.81 38.39
C PRO A 55 -37.60 2.26 39.50
N PHE A 56 -37.83 3.57 39.64
CA PHE A 56 -38.83 4.13 40.56
C PHE A 56 -40.26 3.97 40.04
N ALA A 57 -41.21 3.75 40.95
CA ALA A 57 -42.65 3.74 40.67
C ALA A 57 -43.15 5.11 40.18
N GLU A 58 -44.20 5.10 39.34
CA GLU A 58 -44.79 6.30 38.69
C GLU A 58 -45.22 7.40 39.68
N THR A 59 -45.51 7.04 40.94
CA THR A 59 -45.82 8.00 42.02
C THR A 59 -44.73 9.04 42.27
N ARG A 60 -43.48 8.76 41.88
CA ARG A 60 -42.33 9.67 42.05
C ARG A 60 -42.00 10.47 40.80
N ASP A 61 -42.80 10.37 39.74
CA ASP A 61 -42.52 11.04 38.47
C ASP A 61 -42.64 12.57 38.61
N ALA A 62 -43.61 13.05 39.42
CA ALA A 62 -43.76 14.46 39.76
C ALA A 62 -42.53 15.06 40.46
N PHE A 63 -41.80 14.26 41.25
CA PHE A 63 -40.55 14.69 41.88
C PHE A 63 -39.47 14.93 40.81
N PHE A 64 -39.29 13.96 39.92
CA PHE A 64 -38.30 14.06 38.85
C PHE A 64 -38.63 15.18 37.86
N GLU A 65 -39.91 15.41 37.53
CA GLU A 65 -40.36 16.58 36.76
C GLU A 65 -39.93 17.89 37.40
N ARG A 66 -40.22 18.08 38.69
CA ARG A 66 -39.82 19.29 39.42
C ARG A 66 -38.31 19.47 39.45
N THR A 67 -37.55 18.40 39.71
CA THR A 67 -36.08 18.47 39.74
C THR A 67 -35.48 18.83 38.37
N ALA A 68 -36.12 18.38 37.28
CA ALA A 68 -35.68 18.63 35.92
C ALA A 68 -36.03 20.05 35.48
N MET A 69 -37.21 20.57 35.87
CA MET A 69 -37.56 21.97 35.67
C MET A 69 -36.58 22.91 36.39
N GLU A 70 -36.21 22.61 37.64
CA GLU A 70 -35.25 23.42 38.38
C GLU A 70 -33.83 23.31 37.78
N ALA A 71 -33.43 22.12 37.31
CA ALA A 71 -32.17 21.98 36.60
C ALA A 71 -32.14 22.83 35.33
N PHE A 72 -33.26 22.94 34.63
CA PHE A 72 -33.41 23.80 33.45
C PHE A 72 -33.35 25.30 33.80
N THR A 73 -34.05 25.76 34.86
CA THR A 73 -33.99 27.17 35.29
C THR A 73 -32.58 27.57 35.69
N ILE A 74 -31.84 26.69 36.38
CA ILE A 74 -30.43 26.89 36.72
C ILE A 74 -29.58 27.09 35.47
N ILE A 75 -29.77 26.27 34.43
CA ILE A 75 -29.04 26.40 33.16
C ILE A 75 -29.42 27.70 32.43
N GLN A 76 -30.70 28.08 32.44
CA GLN A 76 -31.19 29.30 31.80
C GLN A 76 -30.63 30.57 32.45
N ASN A 77 -30.52 30.57 33.79
CA ASN A 77 -29.99 31.68 34.56
C ASN A 77 -28.45 31.73 34.55
N SER A 78 -27.78 30.64 34.17
CA SER A 78 -26.32 30.56 34.12
C SER A 78 -25.77 31.24 32.86
N PRO A 79 -24.89 32.25 32.98
CA PRO A 79 -24.35 32.97 31.83
C PRO A 79 -23.38 32.12 31.00
N THR A 80 -22.76 31.10 31.60
CA THR A 80 -21.81 30.19 30.96
C THR A 80 -22.14 28.73 31.26
N THR A 81 -21.83 27.84 30.31
CA THR A 81 -22.00 26.38 30.45
C THR A 81 -20.82 25.68 31.11
N THR A 82 -19.76 26.43 31.44
CA THR A 82 -18.53 25.92 32.07
C THR A 82 -18.65 25.71 33.57
N THR A 83 -19.65 26.30 34.25
CA THR A 83 -19.79 26.17 35.69
C THR A 83 -20.09 24.72 36.08
N ASP A 84 -19.47 24.24 37.16
CA ASP A 84 -19.65 22.84 37.59
C ASP A 84 -21.13 22.50 37.85
N LEU A 85 -21.90 23.49 38.33
CA LEU A 85 -23.34 23.37 38.54
C LEU A 85 -24.11 23.22 37.22
N CYS A 86 -23.82 24.05 36.20
CA CYS A 86 -24.45 23.90 34.89
C CYS A 86 -24.09 22.56 34.23
N GLN A 87 -22.83 22.12 34.36
CA GLN A 87 -22.36 20.84 33.82
C GLN A 87 -23.06 19.63 34.46
N ILE A 88 -23.22 19.63 35.79
CA ILE A 88 -23.94 18.54 36.47
C ILE A 88 -25.44 18.57 36.16
N CYS A 89 -26.05 19.75 36.08
CA CYS A 89 -27.45 19.89 35.68
C CYS A 89 -27.68 19.38 34.26
N LEU A 90 -26.80 19.70 33.31
CA LEU A 90 -26.88 19.20 31.93
C LEU A 90 -26.72 17.68 31.86
N ARG A 91 -25.76 17.12 32.63
CA ARG A 91 -25.59 15.66 32.76
C ARG A 91 -26.84 15.00 33.35
N TYR A 92 -27.40 15.59 34.39
CA TYR A 92 -28.62 15.11 35.01
C TYR A 92 -29.80 15.13 34.05
N LEU A 93 -30.01 16.22 33.30
CA LEU A 93 -31.04 16.32 32.28
C LEU A 93 -30.85 15.25 31.18
N ALA A 94 -29.63 15.00 30.74
CA ALA A 94 -29.35 13.91 29.80
C ALA A 94 -29.75 12.54 30.37
N SER A 95 -29.47 12.28 31.65
CA SER A 95 -29.85 11.04 32.34
C SER A 95 -31.38 10.92 32.53
N VAL A 96 -32.07 12.03 32.84
CA VAL A 96 -33.54 12.07 32.94
C VAL A 96 -34.17 11.71 31.59
N VAL A 97 -33.74 12.37 30.51
CA VAL A 97 -34.20 12.07 29.15
C VAL A 97 -33.95 10.60 28.81
N ARG A 98 -32.78 10.07 29.14
CA ARG A 98 -32.41 8.69 28.79
C ARG A 98 -33.19 7.62 29.57
N HIS A 99 -33.39 7.79 30.87
CA HIS A 99 -33.87 6.70 31.74
C HIS A 99 -35.34 6.82 32.13
N LYS A 100 -35.97 8.00 32.01
CA LYS A 100 -37.32 8.24 32.53
C LYS A 100 -38.22 8.87 31.47
N GLN A 101 -38.81 8.02 30.63
CA GLN A 101 -39.68 8.43 29.51
C GLN A 101 -41.02 9.08 29.93
N SER A 102 -41.46 8.86 31.17
CA SER A 102 -42.67 9.48 31.72
C SER A 102 -42.50 10.98 32.02
N VAL A 103 -41.27 11.41 32.32
CA VAL A 103 -40.92 12.80 32.63
C VAL A 103 -40.57 13.52 31.33
N ARG A 104 -41.55 14.22 30.72
CA ARG A 104 -41.32 14.97 29.49
C ARG A 104 -40.93 16.41 29.78
N LEU A 105 -39.74 16.81 29.35
CA LEU A 105 -39.36 18.23 29.28
C LEU A 105 -40.20 18.93 28.20
N ASN A 106 -40.53 20.21 28.43
CA ASN A 106 -41.25 21.01 27.46
C ASN A 106 -40.45 21.18 26.16
N ASN A 107 -41.15 21.22 25.02
CA ASN A 107 -40.50 21.42 23.71
C ASN A 107 -39.67 22.72 23.64
N SER A 108 -40.12 23.79 24.29
CA SER A 108 -39.37 25.06 24.39
C SER A 108 -38.07 24.91 25.19
N ALA A 109 -38.05 24.05 26.21
CA ALA A 109 -36.86 23.77 26.99
C ALA A 109 -35.82 22.99 26.17
N PHE A 110 -36.26 22.01 25.38
CA PHE A 110 -35.38 21.31 24.43
C PHE A 110 -34.80 22.25 23.38
N SER A 111 -35.63 23.09 22.76
CA SER A 111 -35.19 24.08 21.77
C SER A 111 -34.12 25.03 22.34
N TYR A 112 -34.35 25.56 23.55
CA TYR A 112 -33.37 26.40 24.24
C TYR A 112 -32.06 25.65 24.54
N LEU A 113 -32.14 24.43 25.11
CA LEU A 113 -30.95 23.65 25.45
C LEU A 113 -30.13 23.26 24.22
N LEU A 114 -30.79 22.82 23.14
CA LEU A 114 -30.12 22.46 21.87
C LEU A 114 -29.41 23.68 21.26
N THR A 115 -30.06 24.84 21.28
CA THR A 115 -29.45 26.09 20.81
C THR A 115 -28.26 26.49 21.68
N ARG A 116 -28.38 26.29 23.00
CA ARG A 116 -27.35 26.65 23.98
C ARG A 116 -26.11 25.77 23.91
N ILE A 117 -26.26 24.46 23.69
CA ILE A 117 -25.14 23.49 23.61
C ILE A 117 -24.49 23.43 22.21
N SER A 118 -25.15 23.95 21.17
CA SER A 118 -24.63 23.97 19.80
C SER A 118 -23.19 24.49 19.66
N PRO A 119 -22.76 25.60 20.32
CA PRO A 119 -21.35 26.02 20.30
C PRO A 119 -20.44 25.07 21.10
N ASP A 120 -20.93 24.46 22.17
CA ASP A 120 -20.15 23.59 23.06
C ASP A 120 -19.77 22.25 22.40
N LEU A 121 -20.38 21.89 21.25
CA LEU A 121 -20.03 20.70 20.47
C LEU A 121 -18.65 20.79 19.79
N GLU A 122 -18.15 22.00 19.56
CA GLU A 122 -16.85 22.23 18.92
C GLU A 122 -15.73 22.47 19.94
N GLU A 123 -16.07 22.81 21.19
CA GLU A 123 -15.10 23.08 22.23
C GLU A 123 -14.66 21.79 22.97
N PRO A 124 -13.36 21.45 22.97
CA PRO A 124 -12.86 20.18 23.48
C PRO A 124 -13.16 19.95 24.96
N ASP A 125 -13.17 21.01 25.77
CA ASP A 125 -13.40 20.93 27.22
C ASP A 125 -14.88 20.68 27.58
N LYS A 126 -15.81 21.00 26.67
CA LYS A 126 -17.27 20.95 26.94
C LYS A 126 -18.01 19.87 26.16
N GLN A 127 -17.42 19.40 25.07
CA GLN A 127 -18.06 18.47 24.13
C GLN A 127 -18.61 17.20 24.76
N GLY A 128 -17.95 16.65 25.78
CA GLY A 128 -18.37 15.37 26.37
C GLY A 128 -19.77 15.44 26.99
N LEU A 129 -20.11 16.58 27.59
CA LEU A 129 -21.43 16.84 28.16
C LEU A 129 -22.46 17.15 27.06
N ALA A 130 -22.10 17.99 26.10
CA ALA A 130 -22.96 18.36 24.99
C ALA A 130 -23.35 17.14 24.13
N PHE A 131 -22.39 16.29 23.76
CA PHE A 131 -22.65 15.06 23.03
C PHE A 131 -23.42 14.02 23.86
N ASN A 132 -23.18 13.93 25.17
CA ASN A 132 -23.97 13.02 26.02
C ASN A 132 -25.45 13.43 26.07
N PHE A 133 -25.73 14.73 26.19
CA PHE A 133 -27.09 15.25 26.10
C PHE A 133 -27.69 14.99 24.72
N LEU A 134 -26.97 15.31 23.64
CA LEU A 134 -27.45 15.08 22.28
C LEU A 134 -27.74 13.60 22.01
N LYS A 135 -26.89 12.69 22.48
CA LYS A 135 -27.10 11.25 22.38
C LYS A 135 -28.36 10.80 23.14
N ALA A 136 -28.62 11.37 24.31
CA ALA A 136 -29.85 11.09 25.06
C ALA A 136 -31.09 11.57 24.28
N VAL A 137 -31.05 12.78 23.71
CA VAL A 137 -32.13 13.34 22.87
C VAL A 137 -32.41 12.44 21.66
N VAL A 138 -31.37 12.03 20.93
CA VAL A 138 -31.50 11.13 19.76
C VAL A 138 -32.07 9.77 20.16
N SER A 139 -31.57 9.17 21.26
CA SER A 139 -32.07 7.86 21.70
C SER A 139 -33.57 7.84 22.07
N GLN A 140 -34.13 9.00 22.44
CA GLN A 140 -35.54 9.15 22.76
C GLN A 140 -36.40 9.62 21.58
N HIS A 141 -35.83 9.74 20.38
CA HIS A 141 -36.56 10.09 19.15
C HIS A 141 -37.36 11.40 19.29
N VAL A 142 -36.73 12.43 19.89
CA VAL A 142 -37.36 13.75 20.03
C VAL A 142 -37.45 14.44 18.66
N MET A 143 -38.67 14.66 18.17
CA MET A 143 -38.96 15.22 16.84
C MET A 143 -39.15 16.75 16.91
N LEU A 144 -38.05 17.50 16.96
CA LEU A 144 -38.04 18.97 16.96
C LEU A 144 -37.19 19.53 15.81
N PRO A 145 -37.54 20.69 15.22
CA PRO A 145 -36.78 21.28 14.12
C PRO A 145 -35.32 21.58 14.51
N GLU A 146 -35.08 22.00 15.75
CA GLU A 146 -33.75 22.31 16.26
C GLU A 146 -32.83 21.07 16.32
N VAL A 147 -33.40 19.87 16.46
CA VAL A 147 -32.62 18.62 16.37
C VAL A 147 -32.05 18.47 14.98
N TYR A 148 -32.83 18.76 13.93
CA TYR A 148 -32.33 18.70 12.54
C TYR A 148 -31.24 19.74 12.29
N ASP A 149 -31.39 20.96 12.81
CA ASP A 149 -30.38 22.02 12.65
C ASP A 149 -29.07 21.65 13.36
N VAL A 150 -29.16 21.10 14.58
CA VAL A 150 -27.98 20.60 15.30
C VAL A 150 -27.35 19.41 14.58
N MET A 151 -28.14 18.50 14.00
CA MET A 151 -27.60 17.37 13.23
C MET A 151 -26.88 17.80 11.95
N ASP A 152 -27.37 18.84 11.25
CA ASP A 152 -26.66 19.43 10.11
C ASP A 152 -25.29 19.97 10.58
N LYS A 153 -25.21 20.59 11.76
CA LYS A 153 -23.95 21.03 12.37
C LYS A 153 -23.05 19.86 12.82
N VAL A 154 -23.60 18.80 13.41
CA VAL A 154 -22.83 17.61 13.79
C VAL A 154 -22.23 16.93 12.56
N SER A 155 -22.97 16.91 11.44
CA SER A 155 -22.47 16.36 10.17
C SER A 155 -21.26 17.13 9.63
N SER A 156 -21.21 18.46 9.82
CA SER A 156 -20.05 19.27 9.44
C SER A 156 -18.88 19.08 10.41
N ILE A 157 -19.13 19.01 11.72
CA ILE A 157 -18.11 18.73 12.75
C ILE A 157 -17.42 17.39 12.48
N MET A 158 -18.17 16.37 12.06
CA MET A 158 -17.63 15.06 11.70
C MET A 158 -16.56 15.12 10.60
N VAL A 159 -16.66 16.08 9.68
CA VAL A 159 -15.73 16.22 8.53
C VAL A 159 -14.60 17.19 8.83
N VAL A 160 -14.90 18.33 9.45
CA VAL A 160 -13.98 19.48 9.56
C VAL A 160 -13.08 19.39 10.80
N ASN A 161 -13.55 18.80 11.90
CA ASN A 161 -12.82 18.84 13.16
C ASN A 161 -11.55 17.98 13.11
N HIS A 162 -10.44 18.44 13.71
CA HIS A 162 -9.15 17.76 13.74
C HIS A 162 -9.02 16.71 14.86
N ALA A 163 -9.81 16.80 15.93
CA ALA A 163 -9.70 15.85 17.02
C ALA A 163 -10.53 14.58 16.74
N LYS A 164 -9.86 13.42 16.80
CA LYS A 164 -10.45 12.12 16.47
C LYS A 164 -11.65 11.78 17.35
N GLU A 165 -11.55 12.00 18.67
CA GLU A 165 -12.63 11.69 19.63
C GLU A 165 -13.94 12.42 19.30
N ILE A 166 -13.83 13.67 18.83
CA ILE A 166 -14.97 14.50 18.44
C ILE A 166 -15.61 13.96 17.17
N ARG A 167 -14.79 13.65 16.17
CA ARG A 167 -15.27 13.05 14.91
C ARG A 167 -15.98 11.73 15.17
N ASP A 168 -15.43 10.88 16.04
CA ASP A 168 -15.99 9.58 16.36
C ASP A 168 -17.33 9.69 17.11
N MET A 169 -17.43 10.63 18.06
CA MET A 169 -18.67 10.91 18.77
C MET A 169 -19.75 11.48 17.84
N SER A 170 -19.38 12.48 17.02
CA SER A 170 -20.26 13.07 16.00
C SER A 170 -20.75 12.01 15.02
N ARG A 171 -19.87 11.13 14.55
CA ARG A 171 -20.21 10.02 13.66
C ARG A 171 -21.19 9.05 14.30
N SER A 172 -20.96 8.66 15.56
CA SER A 172 -21.86 7.76 16.28
C SER A 172 -23.27 8.34 16.44
N ILE A 173 -23.37 9.64 16.75
CA ILE A 173 -24.66 10.30 16.97
C ILE A 173 -25.38 10.50 15.64
N TYR A 174 -24.67 11.01 14.62
CA TYR A 174 -25.24 11.22 13.30
C TYR A 174 -25.66 9.88 12.65
N PHE A 175 -24.90 8.80 12.86
CA PHE A 175 -25.29 7.46 12.46
C PHE A 175 -26.60 7.01 13.12
N SER A 176 -26.73 7.13 14.44
CA SER A 176 -27.98 6.80 15.14
C SER A 176 -29.13 7.66 14.61
N PHE A 177 -28.92 8.95 14.41
CA PHE A 177 -29.93 9.84 13.83
C PHE A 177 -30.38 9.41 12.42
N LEU A 178 -29.47 8.97 11.56
CA LEU A 178 -29.82 8.48 10.22
C LEU A 178 -30.64 7.17 10.23
N MET A 179 -30.42 6.30 11.22
CA MET A 179 -31.06 4.98 11.27
C MET A 179 -32.34 4.93 12.12
N GLU A 180 -32.40 5.73 13.18
CA GLU A 180 -33.48 5.68 14.18
C GLU A 180 -34.60 6.67 13.88
N TYR A 181 -34.31 7.81 13.22
CA TYR A 181 -35.32 8.83 12.94
C TYR A 181 -36.07 8.56 11.63
N GLU A 182 -37.39 8.76 11.65
CA GLU A 182 -38.21 8.80 10.44
C GLU A 182 -37.87 10.06 9.64
N GLN A 183 -37.08 9.89 8.58
CA GLN A 183 -36.70 10.95 7.67
C GLN A 183 -37.50 10.85 6.38
N GLY A 184 -38.00 11.99 5.89
CA GLY A 184 -38.53 12.04 4.54
C GLY A 184 -37.43 11.69 3.53
N THR A 185 -37.79 10.99 2.45
CA THR A 185 -36.85 10.53 1.40
C THR A 185 -35.90 11.61 0.92
N LYS A 186 -36.40 12.84 0.71
CA LYS A 186 -35.60 14.01 0.31
C LYS A 186 -34.48 14.38 1.30
N LYS A 187 -34.71 14.21 2.61
CA LYS A 187 -33.69 14.52 3.64
C LYS A 187 -32.61 13.45 3.67
N LEU A 188 -32.99 12.18 3.52
CA LEU A 188 -32.05 11.07 3.38
C LEU A 188 -31.19 11.25 2.12
N ASP A 189 -31.80 11.58 0.98
CA ASP A 189 -31.08 11.84 -0.27
C ASP A 189 -30.09 13.01 -0.13
N LYS A 190 -30.48 14.08 0.59
CA LYS A 190 -29.57 15.20 0.92
C LYS A 190 -28.40 14.72 1.78
N ALA A 191 -28.64 13.91 2.80
CA ALA A 191 -27.60 13.35 3.67
C ALA A 191 -26.64 12.44 2.89
N PHE A 192 -27.16 11.60 1.99
CA PHE A 192 -26.32 10.72 1.17
C PHE A 192 -25.51 11.49 0.13
N LYS A 193 -26.12 12.50 -0.50
CA LYS A 193 -25.39 13.43 -1.38
C LYS A 193 -24.28 14.16 -0.63
N PHE A 194 -24.52 14.55 0.62
CA PHE A 194 -23.52 15.14 1.49
C PHE A 194 -22.33 14.20 1.74
N LEU A 195 -22.57 12.91 2.02
CA LEU A 195 -21.49 11.92 2.20
C LEU A 195 -20.66 11.76 0.93
N VAL A 196 -21.30 11.57 -0.23
CA VAL A 196 -20.60 11.39 -1.51
C VAL A 196 -19.79 12.65 -1.88
N THR A 197 -20.34 13.84 -1.64
CA THR A 197 -19.64 15.11 -1.95
C THR A 197 -18.40 15.29 -1.06
N ASN A 198 -18.49 14.91 0.22
CA ASN A 198 -17.38 15.03 1.17
C ASN A 198 -16.32 13.92 1.05
N LEU A 199 -16.50 12.94 0.16
CA LEU A 199 -15.41 12.05 -0.24
C LEU A 199 -14.28 12.81 -0.94
N SER A 200 -14.58 13.92 -1.61
CA SER A 200 -13.59 14.80 -2.25
C SER A 200 -13.10 15.92 -1.32
N TYR A 201 -13.31 15.80 0.00
CA TYR A 201 -12.89 16.84 0.94
C TYR A 201 -11.35 16.98 0.98
N PRO A 202 -10.77 18.19 1.08
CA PRO A 202 -9.32 18.39 0.96
C PRO A 202 -8.49 17.65 2.02
N THR A 203 -8.96 17.60 3.27
CA THR A 203 -8.19 16.97 4.35
C THR A 203 -8.42 15.46 4.40
N GLN A 204 -7.33 14.70 4.53
CA GLN A 204 -7.35 13.24 4.64
C GLN A 204 -8.24 12.75 5.81
N GLU A 205 -8.18 13.40 6.97
CA GLU A 205 -8.92 12.97 8.17
C GLU A 205 -10.44 13.08 8.00
N GLY A 206 -10.90 14.15 7.34
CA GLY A 206 -12.31 14.34 7.00
C GLY A 206 -12.82 13.24 6.05
N ARG A 207 -12.03 12.92 5.00
CA ARG A 207 -12.36 11.81 4.07
C ARG A 207 -12.46 10.47 4.81
N GLN A 208 -11.52 10.18 5.72
CA GLN A 208 -11.55 8.96 6.54
C GLN A 208 -12.81 8.89 7.42
N SER A 209 -13.18 10.01 8.05
CA SER A 209 -14.36 10.10 8.90
C SER A 209 -15.67 9.81 8.14
N VAL A 210 -15.78 10.31 6.91
CA VAL A 210 -16.92 10.03 6.01
C VAL A 210 -16.94 8.54 5.62
N MET A 211 -15.79 7.97 5.24
CA MET A 211 -15.69 6.56 4.88
C MET A 211 -16.04 5.63 6.05
N GLU A 212 -15.67 5.96 7.29
CA GLU A 212 -16.08 5.20 8.48
C GLU A 212 -17.58 5.27 8.76
N LEU A 213 -18.22 6.40 8.44
CA LEU A 213 -19.68 6.49 8.54
C LEU A 213 -20.34 5.64 7.45
N MET A 214 -19.85 5.72 6.21
CA MET A 214 -20.31 4.88 5.11
C MET A 214 -20.15 3.39 5.46
N HIS A 215 -19.06 2.99 6.09
CA HIS A 215 -18.84 1.64 6.63
C HIS A 215 -19.92 1.24 7.63
N SER A 216 -20.24 2.12 8.58
CA SER A 216 -21.25 1.84 9.59
C SER A 216 -22.64 1.69 8.96
N LEU A 217 -22.95 2.53 7.96
CA LEU A 217 -24.18 2.45 7.16
C LEU A 217 -24.23 1.17 6.32
N THR A 218 -23.15 0.78 5.64
CA THR A 218 -23.11 -0.47 4.87
C THR A 218 -23.32 -1.69 5.77
N LEU A 219 -22.81 -1.71 7.01
CA LEU A 219 -23.02 -2.84 7.91
C LEU A 219 -24.46 -2.94 8.46
N ARG A 220 -25.06 -1.83 8.89
CA ARG A 220 -26.29 -1.84 9.71
C ARG A 220 -27.57 -1.46 8.94
N SER A 221 -27.48 -0.98 7.70
CA SER A 221 -28.64 -0.66 6.87
C SER A 221 -29.48 -1.89 6.50
N SER A 222 -30.80 -1.69 6.36
CA SER A 222 -31.72 -2.67 5.75
C SER A 222 -31.38 -2.89 4.28
N GLU A 223 -31.75 -4.06 3.72
CA GLU A 223 -31.47 -4.38 2.31
C GLU A 223 -32.10 -3.38 1.33
N THR A 224 -33.31 -2.90 1.62
CA THR A 224 -34.04 -1.98 0.74
C THR A 224 -33.36 -0.62 0.64
N LEU A 225 -33.00 -0.03 1.79
CA LEU A 225 -32.26 1.23 1.84
C LEU A 225 -30.85 1.07 1.24
N PHE A 226 -30.19 -0.04 1.55
CA PHE A 226 -28.84 -0.30 1.06
C PHE A 226 -28.79 -0.44 -0.47
N SER A 227 -29.79 -1.08 -1.07
CA SER A 227 -29.88 -1.22 -2.53
C SER A 227 -29.96 0.14 -3.23
N GLN A 228 -30.69 1.11 -2.65
CA GLN A 228 -30.80 2.48 -3.17
C GLN A 228 -29.48 3.25 -3.03
N LEU A 229 -28.71 2.96 -1.98
CA LEU A 229 -27.45 3.62 -1.66
C LEU A 229 -26.25 3.09 -2.42
N ALA A 230 -26.25 1.78 -2.68
CA ALA A 230 -25.09 1.05 -3.15
C ALA A 230 -24.51 1.64 -4.43
N SER A 231 -25.36 2.01 -5.41
CA SER A 231 -24.92 2.61 -6.67
C SER A 231 -24.20 3.95 -6.47
N SER A 232 -24.77 4.86 -5.68
CA SER A 232 -24.18 6.18 -5.42
C SER A 232 -22.89 6.08 -4.61
N PHE A 233 -22.86 5.22 -3.59
CA PHE A 233 -21.67 4.98 -2.78
C PHE A 233 -20.57 4.33 -3.60
N PHE A 234 -20.91 3.36 -4.43
CA PHE A 234 -19.98 2.67 -5.32
C PHE A 234 -19.28 3.65 -6.26
N VAL A 235 -20.03 4.51 -6.97
CA VAL A 235 -19.43 5.48 -7.90
C VAL A 235 -18.54 6.48 -7.15
N GLY A 236 -18.98 6.99 -6.00
CA GLY A 236 -18.19 7.90 -5.19
C GLY A 236 -16.88 7.28 -4.68
N LEU A 237 -16.95 6.05 -4.17
CA LEU A 237 -15.78 5.32 -3.66
C LEU A 237 -14.84 4.87 -4.78
N ALA A 238 -15.38 4.47 -5.94
CA ALA A 238 -14.58 4.12 -7.12
C ALA A 238 -13.72 5.30 -7.58
N ASN A 239 -14.29 6.52 -7.57
CA ASN A 239 -13.51 7.72 -7.85
C ASN A 239 -12.38 7.94 -6.83
N VAL A 240 -12.62 7.72 -5.54
CA VAL A 240 -11.59 7.84 -4.47
C VAL A 240 -10.46 6.84 -4.68
N ILE A 241 -10.74 5.61 -5.12
CA ILE A 241 -9.72 4.58 -5.38
C ILE A 241 -8.68 5.05 -6.39
N VAL A 242 -9.09 5.83 -7.41
CA VAL A 242 -8.18 6.31 -8.47
C VAL A 242 -7.59 7.68 -8.20
N SER A 243 -8.41 8.62 -7.69
CA SER A 243 -8.07 10.04 -7.65
C SER A 243 -7.46 10.52 -6.33
N ASP A 244 -7.57 9.77 -5.23
CA ASP A 244 -7.11 10.23 -3.92
C ASP A 244 -5.59 10.07 -3.77
N ASP A 245 -4.91 11.13 -3.35
CA ASP A 245 -3.45 11.15 -3.10
C ASP A 245 -3.01 10.21 -1.96
N SER A 246 -3.87 10.01 -0.96
CA SER A 246 -3.54 9.27 0.25
C SER A 246 -3.73 7.76 0.05
N PRO A 247 -2.66 6.94 0.19
CA PRO A 247 -2.78 5.49 0.02
C PRO A 247 -3.74 4.85 1.03
N LYS A 248 -3.79 5.39 2.26
CA LYS A 248 -4.71 4.93 3.31
C LYS A 248 -6.17 5.16 2.94
N CYS A 249 -6.48 6.24 2.23
CA CYS A 249 -7.85 6.53 1.79
C CYS A 249 -8.25 5.61 0.65
N ARG A 250 -7.35 5.38 -0.32
CA ARG A 250 -7.56 4.39 -1.39
C ARG A 250 -7.79 2.98 -0.84
N GLU A 251 -7.05 2.58 0.20
CA GLU A 251 -7.22 1.28 0.87
C GLU A 251 -8.59 1.17 1.57
N MET A 252 -9.00 2.21 2.32
CA MET A 252 -10.33 2.25 2.96
C MET A 252 -11.46 2.20 1.93
N ALA A 253 -11.35 2.95 0.83
CA ALA A 253 -12.33 2.93 -0.25
C ALA A 253 -12.41 1.55 -0.93
N THR A 254 -11.26 0.91 -1.17
CA THR A 254 -11.16 -0.46 -1.71
C THR A 254 -11.86 -1.47 -0.78
N ALA A 255 -11.62 -1.38 0.53
CA ALA A 255 -12.26 -2.24 1.53
C ALA A 255 -13.79 -2.02 1.59
N LEU A 256 -14.24 -0.78 1.48
CA LEU A 256 -15.67 -0.45 1.43
C LEU A 256 -16.36 -0.97 0.17
N VAL A 257 -15.77 -0.78 -1.01
CA VAL A 257 -16.29 -1.33 -2.27
C VAL A 257 -16.37 -2.85 -2.19
N LYS A 258 -15.34 -3.51 -1.61
CA LYS A 258 -15.37 -4.95 -1.35
C LYS A 258 -16.54 -5.35 -0.48
N GLN A 259 -16.80 -4.64 0.61
CA GLN A 259 -17.95 -4.92 1.48
C GLN A 259 -19.29 -4.68 0.80
N ILE A 260 -19.39 -3.67 -0.07
CA ILE A 260 -20.58 -3.43 -0.88
C ILE A 260 -20.86 -4.67 -1.74
N PHE A 261 -19.88 -5.19 -2.47
CA PHE A 261 -20.05 -6.41 -3.25
C PHE A 261 -20.46 -7.63 -2.39
N VAL A 262 -19.81 -7.82 -1.23
CA VAL A 262 -20.16 -8.92 -0.31
C VAL A 262 -21.61 -8.82 0.18
N LYS A 263 -22.09 -7.61 0.49
CA LYS A 263 -23.44 -7.41 1.05
C LYS A 263 -24.54 -7.46 -0.02
N LEU A 264 -24.30 -7.00 -1.25
CA LEU A 264 -25.31 -7.12 -2.33
C LEU A 264 -25.47 -8.57 -2.80
N GLY A 265 -24.39 -9.36 -2.78
CA GLY A 265 -24.36 -10.68 -3.40
C GLY A 265 -24.42 -10.60 -4.93
N SER A 266 -24.32 -11.76 -5.59
CA SER A 266 -24.32 -11.85 -7.07
C SER A 266 -25.58 -11.27 -7.71
N ASP A 267 -26.74 -11.52 -7.11
CA ASP A 267 -28.03 -11.34 -7.78
C ASP A 267 -28.44 -9.87 -7.95
N LYS A 268 -27.95 -8.99 -7.06
CA LYS A 268 -28.27 -7.54 -7.08
C LYS A 268 -27.11 -6.69 -7.62
N CYS A 269 -26.01 -7.30 -8.04
CA CYS A 269 -24.80 -6.59 -8.50
C CYS A 269 -24.84 -6.13 -9.96
N HIS A 270 -25.85 -6.53 -10.74
CA HIS A 270 -25.93 -6.23 -12.17
C HIS A 270 -25.81 -4.74 -12.53
N ASP A 271 -26.37 -3.83 -11.72
CA ASP A 271 -26.24 -2.39 -11.96
C ASP A 271 -24.80 -1.89 -11.70
N LEU A 272 -24.10 -2.48 -10.71
CA LEU A 272 -22.69 -2.17 -10.44
C LEU A 272 -21.77 -2.76 -11.53
N GLU A 273 -22.09 -3.95 -12.01
CA GLU A 273 -21.40 -4.60 -13.12
C GLU A 273 -21.52 -3.77 -14.40
N LYS A 274 -22.70 -3.21 -14.71
CA LYS A 274 -22.87 -2.27 -15.83
C LYS A 274 -21.99 -1.03 -15.72
N PHE A 275 -21.86 -0.45 -14.52
CA PHE A 275 -20.94 0.67 -14.34
C PHE A 275 -19.50 0.24 -14.61
N CYS A 276 -19.07 -0.90 -14.05
CA CYS A 276 -17.74 -1.44 -14.28
C CYS A 276 -17.49 -1.69 -15.78
N ASP A 277 -18.45 -2.29 -16.47
CA ASP A 277 -18.40 -2.57 -17.90
C ASP A 277 -18.30 -1.29 -18.73
N SER A 278 -19.11 -0.28 -18.40
CA SER A 278 -19.07 1.03 -19.05
C SER A 278 -17.75 1.77 -18.86
N TRP A 279 -17.06 1.54 -17.74
CA TRP A 279 -15.77 2.15 -17.47
C TRP A 279 -14.63 1.42 -18.18
N ILE A 280 -14.67 0.08 -18.24
CA ILE A 280 -13.64 -0.73 -18.92
C ILE A 280 -13.67 -0.53 -20.44
N THR A 281 -14.87 -0.43 -21.02
CA THR A 281 -15.08 -0.26 -22.46
C THR A 281 -14.78 1.16 -22.97
N GLN A 282 -14.57 2.13 -22.07
CA GLN A 282 -14.21 3.48 -22.47
C GLN A 282 -12.75 3.55 -22.92
N GLU A 283 -12.54 3.81 -24.21
CA GLU A 283 -11.20 3.99 -24.77
C GLU A 283 -10.69 5.43 -24.70
N VAL A 284 -11.58 6.40 -24.49
CA VAL A 284 -11.26 7.84 -24.55
C VAL A 284 -10.66 8.36 -23.23
N ASN A 285 -11.09 7.81 -22.10
CA ASN A 285 -10.64 8.27 -20.78
C ASN A 285 -9.93 7.14 -20.03
N LEU A 286 -8.59 7.15 -20.11
CA LEU A 286 -7.73 6.15 -19.47
C LEU A 286 -7.92 6.10 -17.95
N LEU A 287 -8.24 7.22 -17.29
CA LEU A 287 -8.50 7.24 -15.84
C LEU A 287 -9.77 6.45 -15.47
N LEU A 288 -10.81 6.53 -16.31
CA LEU A 288 -12.04 5.75 -16.11
C LEU A 288 -11.80 4.28 -16.43
N GLN A 289 -11.04 3.97 -17.48
CA GLN A 289 -10.65 2.60 -17.78
C GLN A 289 -9.86 1.96 -16.63
N ARG A 290 -8.90 2.71 -16.06
CA ARG A 290 -8.16 2.31 -14.86
C ARG A 290 -9.07 2.11 -13.66
N CYS A 291 -10.06 2.99 -13.46
CA CYS A 291 -11.08 2.83 -12.43
C CYS A 291 -11.83 1.50 -12.58
N GLY A 292 -12.33 1.22 -13.78
CA GLY A 292 -13.00 -0.03 -14.12
C GLY A 292 -12.13 -1.26 -13.83
N LEU A 293 -10.86 -1.23 -14.24
CA LEU A 293 -9.91 -2.31 -13.99
C LEU A 293 -9.64 -2.54 -12.49
N LEU A 294 -9.43 -1.47 -11.71
CA LEU A 294 -9.21 -1.58 -10.27
C LEU A 294 -10.44 -2.11 -9.53
N VAL A 295 -11.64 -1.68 -9.95
CA VAL A 295 -12.90 -2.17 -9.40
C VAL A 295 -13.13 -3.64 -9.79
N TYR A 296 -12.84 -4.01 -11.03
CA TYR A 296 -12.90 -5.40 -11.49
C TYR A 296 -11.94 -6.31 -10.72
N LYS A 297 -10.74 -5.82 -10.36
CA LYS A 297 -9.86 -6.55 -9.43
C LYS A 297 -10.54 -6.84 -8.09
N ILE A 298 -11.29 -5.88 -7.53
CA ILE A 298 -12.04 -6.09 -6.29
C ILE A 298 -13.14 -7.13 -6.51
N TYR A 299 -13.89 -7.01 -7.61
CA TYR A 299 -14.93 -7.96 -8.02
C TYR A 299 -14.40 -9.41 -8.07
N LEU A 300 -13.26 -9.62 -8.74
CA LEU A 300 -12.58 -10.92 -8.81
C LEU A 300 -12.23 -11.49 -7.42
N THR A 301 -11.84 -10.64 -6.46
CA THR A 301 -11.52 -11.11 -5.11
C THR A 301 -12.74 -11.52 -4.28
N VAL A 302 -13.93 -11.08 -4.65
CA VAL A 302 -15.19 -11.36 -3.94
C VAL A 302 -15.93 -12.53 -4.57
N PHE A 303 -16.15 -12.47 -5.88
CA PHE A 303 -17.01 -13.41 -6.60
C PHE A 303 -16.22 -14.52 -7.32
N GLY A 304 -14.93 -14.28 -7.59
CA GLY A 304 -14.12 -15.15 -8.43
C GLY A 304 -14.31 -14.86 -9.93
N TYR A 305 -13.56 -15.59 -10.75
CA TYR A 305 -13.64 -15.51 -12.21
C TYR A 305 -14.79 -16.38 -12.73
N GLY A 306 -15.51 -15.94 -13.77
CA GLY A 306 -16.55 -16.71 -14.46
C GLY A 306 -17.98 -16.48 -13.97
N GLN A 307 -18.21 -15.55 -13.05
CA GLN A 307 -19.55 -15.16 -12.63
C GLN A 307 -20.27 -14.29 -13.67
N ASN A 308 -19.52 -13.36 -14.29
CA ASN A 308 -19.99 -12.59 -15.43
C ASN A 308 -18.98 -12.73 -16.60
N PRO A 309 -19.24 -13.63 -17.56
CA PRO A 309 -18.30 -13.92 -18.64
C PRO A 309 -18.09 -12.73 -19.59
N ASP A 310 -19.09 -11.86 -19.74
CA ASP A 310 -19.01 -10.68 -20.60
C ASP A 310 -18.03 -9.68 -20.00
N LEU A 311 -18.16 -9.38 -18.69
CA LEU A 311 -17.27 -8.48 -17.95
C LEU A 311 -15.83 -9.00 -17.95
N ASP A 312 -15.64 -10.32 -17.75
CA ASP A 312 -14.33 -10.96 -17.81
C ASP A 312 -13.69 -10.78 -19.20
N SER A 313 -14.46 -10.98 -20.27
CA SER A 313 -13.98 -10.82 -21.64
C SER A 313 -13.59 -9.38 -21.96
N HIS A 314 -14.40 -8.40 -21.54
CA HIS A 314 -14.12 -6.98 -21.75
C HIS A 314 -12.89 -6.51 -20.96
N ALA A 315 -12.71 -7.00 -19.73
CA ALA A 315 -11.51 -6.73 -18.94
C ALA A 315 -10.24 -7.27 -19.61
N LEU A 316 -10.27 -8.50 -20.12
CA LEU A 316 -9.13 -9.11 -20.82
C LEU A 316 -8.81 -8.38 -22.14
N ASN A 317 -9.83 -7.98 -22.90
CA ASN A 317 -9.66 -7.18 -24.10
C ASN A 317 -9.05 -5.80 -23.79
N ALA A 318 -9.51 -5.13 -22.74
CA ALA A 318 -8.96 -3.85 -22.29
C ALA A 318 -7.49 -3.98 -21.85
N ILE A 319 -7.14 -5.02 -21.08
CA ILE A 319 -5.75 -5.32 -20.69
C ILE A 319 -4.87 -5.48 -21.93
N SER A 320 -5.32 -6.28 -22.89
CA SER A 320 -4.57 -6.53 -24.13
C SER A 320 -4.42 -5.27 -24.97
N ALA A 321 -5.48 -4.45 -25.07
CA ALA A 321 -5.45 -3.17 -25.79
C ALA A 321 -4.47 -2.18 -25.14
N ILE A 322 -4.48 -2.02 -23.82
CA ILE A 322 -3.56 -1.13 -23.10
C ILE A 322 -2.11 -1.56 -23.31
N ILE A 323 -1.82 -2.86 -23.19
CA ILE A 323 -0.45 -3.37 -23.39
C ILE A 323 -0.02 -3.20 -24.85
N LYS A 324 -0.87 -3.49 -25.83
CA LYS A 324 -0.54 -3.30 -27.26
C LYS A 324 -0.34 -1.83 -27.60
N LYS A 325 -1.21 -0.93 -27.13
CA LYS A 325 -1.05 0.51 -27.33
C LYS A 325 0.25 1.02 -26.70
N SER A 326 0.68 0.48 -25.56
CA SER A 326 1.96 0.84 -24.94
C SER A 326 3.20 0.51 -25.80
N LYS A 327 3.05 -0.36 -26.82
CA LYS A 327 4.12 -0.68 -27.79
C LYS A 327 4.19 0.32 -28.94
N CYS A 328 3.08 0.96 -29.30
CA CYS A 328 3.01 1.90 -30.41
C CYS A 328 3.54 3.27 -29.96
N THR A 329 4.82 3.55 -30.23
CA THR A 329 5.47 4.86 -30.01
C THR A 329 5.01 5.93 -31.02
N SER A 330 3.71 5.99 -31.32
CA SER A 330 3.10 7.08 -32.09
C SER A 330 2.61 8.13 -31.09
N ASN A 331 3.22 9.32 -31.14
CA ASN A 331 3.19 10.44 -30.19
C ASN A 331 1.82 11.11 -29.90
N ASP A 332 0.67 10.43 -29.95
CA ASP A 332 -0.64 11.06 -29.70
C ASP A 332 -1.46 10.45 -28.54
N ASP A 333 -1.13 9.26 -28.03
CA ASP A 333 -1.77 8.66 -26.86
C ASP A 333 -0.70 8.32 -25.80
N ASP A 334 -0.31 9.29 -24.97
CA ASP A 334 0.64 9.07 -23.86
C ASP A 334 0.00 8.17 -22.79
N ILE A 335 0.11 6.85 -22.96
CA ILE A 335 -0.30 5.88 -21.94
C ILE A 335 0.64 6.01 -20.75
N GLU A 336 0.05 6.30 -19.59
CA GLU A 336 0.79 6.38 -18.34
C GLU A 336 1.24 4.98 -17.89
N TRP A 337 2.40 4.90 -17.24
CA TRP A 337 2.89 3.64 -16.67
C TRP A 337 1.91 3.04 -15.64
N GLU A 338 1.06 3.88 -15.02
CA GLU A 338 0.03 3.49 -14.06
C GLU A 338 -1.02 2.58 -14.68
N ASP A 339 -1.40 2.83 -15.94
CA ASP A 339 -2.42 2.05 -16.65
C ASP A 339 -1.88 0.66 -16.98
N VAL A 340 -0.66 0.58 -17.52
CA VAL A 340 0.03 -0.69 -17.77
C VAL A 340 0.21 -1.48 -16.47
N TYR A 341 0.62 -0.80 -15.39
CA TYR A 341 0.76 -1.40 -14.07
C TYR A 341 -0.58 -1.95 -13.55
N SER A 342 -1.67 -1.18 -13.67
CA SER A 342 -2.99 -1.58 -13.23
C SER A 342 -3.50 -2.80 -13.99
N SER A 343 -3.35 -2.82 -15.32
CA SER A 343 -3.71 -3.95 -16.20
C SER A 343 -2.99 -5.24 -15.81
N LEU A 344 -1.66 -5.18 -15.61
CA LEU A 344 -0.89 -6.34 -15.18
C LEU A 344 -1.26 -6.80 -13.76
N ASN A 345 -1.64 -5.88 -12.88
CA ASN A 345 -2.07 -6.20 -11.52
C ASN A 345 -3.45 -6.88 -11.50
N VAL A 346 -4.37 -6.46 -12.38
CA VAL A 346 -5.63 -7.17 -12.63
C VAL A 346 -5.34 -8.57 -13.16
N PHE A 347 -4.50 -8.69 -14.18
CA PHE A 347 -4.15 -9.99 -14.74
C PHE A 347 -3.49 -10.92 -13.71
N SER A 348 -2.64 -10.39 -12.83
CA SER A 348 -2.10 -11.13 -11.69
C SER A 348 -3.18 -11.63 -10.73
N SER A 349 -4.28 -10.88 -10.58
CA SER A 349 -5.41 -11.29 -9.74
C SER A 349 -6.23 -12.38 -10.44
N VAL A 350 -6.43 -12.28 -11.76
CA VAL A 350 -7.01 -13.34 -12.59
C VAL A 350 -6.19 -14.64 -12.50
N CYS A 351 -4.86 -14.54 -12.56
CA CYS A 351 -3.96 -15.68 -12.36
C CYS A 351 -4.18 -16.38 -11.02
N SER A 352 -4.38 -15.61 -9.95
CA SER A 352 -4.59 -16.15 -8.61
C SER A 352 -5.94 -16.86 -8.42
N THR A 353 -6.99 -16.42 -9.13
CA THR A 353 -8.34 -17.01 -9.03
C THR A 353 -8.47 -18.26 -9.88
N LEU A 354 -8.00 -18.22 -11.12
CA LEU A 354 -8.12 -19.32 -12.09
C LEU A 354 -7.04 -20.40 -11.97
N LYS A 355 -5.90 -20.10 -11.33
CA LYS A 355 -4.77 -21.03 -11.13
C LYS A 355 -4.34 -21.71 -12.44
N GLU A 356 -4.58 -23.01 -12.59
CA GLU A 356 -4.14 -23.81 -13.75
C GLU A 356 -4.89 -23.47 -15.05
N ASN A 357 -6.11 -22.93 -14.96
CA ASN A 357 -6.92 -22.63 -16.14
C ASN A 357 -6.40 -21.42 -16.95
N VAL A 358 -5.51 -20.59 -16.36
CA VAL A 358 -4.91 -19.42 -17.05
C VAL A 358 -3.86 -19.83 -18.08
N PHE A 359 -3.44 -21.09 -18.07
CA PHE A 359 -2.51 -21.62 -19.07
C PHE A 359 -3.22 -22.26 -20.28
N GLY A 360 -4.52 -22.00 -20.43
CA GLY A 360 -5.27 -22.35 -21.63
C GLY A 360 -4.89 -21.46 -22.83
N ALA A 361 -5.13 -21.97 -24.05
CA ALA A 361 -4.81 -21.27 -25.30
C ALA A 361 -5.48 -19.89 -25.44
N SER A 362 -6.61 -19.64 -24.75
CA SER A 362 -7.29 -18.34 -24.75
C SER A 362 -6.46 -17.19 -24.17
N PHE A 363 -5.46 -17.49 -23.34
CA PHE A 363 -4.61 -16.49 -22.69
C PHE A 363 -3.24 -16.33 -23.35
N GLU A 364 -2.95 -17.07 -24.43
CA GLU A 364 -1.65 -17.06 -25.10
C GLU A 364 -1.23 -15.65 -25.52
N ASP A 365 -2.14 -14.90 -26.14
CA ASP A 365 -1.88 -13.52 -26.59
C ASP A 365 -1.53 -12.59 -25.43
N ILE A 366 -2.22 -12.72 -24.30
CA ILE A 366 -1.97 -11.92 -23.11
C ILE A 366 -0.61 -12.29 -22.50
N TRP A 367 -0.26 -13.57 -22.47
CA TRP A 367 1.06 -13.99 -22.00
C TRP A 367 2.18 -13.43 -22.89
N LYS A 368 2.02 -13.44 -24.22
CA LYS A 368 2.97 -12.79 -25.14
C LYS A 368 3.07 -11.29 -24.88
N ASP A 369 1.95 -10.63 -24.65
CA ASP A 369 1.91 -9.21 -24.26
C ASP A 369 2.63 -8.94 -22.93
N VAL A 370 2.46 -9.80 -21.92
CA VAL A 370 3.19 -9.73 -20.64
C VAL A 370 4.70 -9.88 -20.85
N LEU A 371 5.14 -10.81 -21.71
CA LEU A 371 6.57 -11.00 -22.02
C LEU A 371 7.21 -9.75 -22.63
N ASP A 372 6.46 -8.98 -23.41
CA ASP A 372 6.93 -7.73 -24.01
C ASP A 372 7.08 -6.60 -23.00
N THR A 373 6.28 -6.60 -21.93
CA THR A 373 6.40 -5.61 -20.83
C THR A 373 7.61 -5.82 -19.93
N LEU A 374 8.37 -6.92 -20.07
CA LEU A 374 9.55 -7.20 -19.23
C LEU A 374 10.61 -6.09 -19.28
N LEU A 375 10.79 -5.42 -20.41
CA LEU A 375 11.81 -4.37 -20.57
C LEU A 375 11.27 -2.95 -20.38
N TYR A 376 9.99 -2.81 -19.99
CA TYR A 376 9.32 -1.52 -19.86
C TYR A 376 10.12 -0.54 -18.98
N PRO A 377 10.18 0.78 -19.28
CA PRO A 377 11.05 1.72 -18.57
C PRO A 377 10.81 1.79 -17.06
N HIS A 378 9.55 1.72 -16.63
CA HIS A 378 9.16 1.89 -15.23
C HIS A 378 9.40 0.64 -14.36
N THR A 379 10.02 0.83 -13.20
CA THR A 379 10.44 -0.25 -12.28
C THR A 379 9.29 -1.09 -11.74
N TRP A 380 8.12 -0.50 -11.46
CA TRP A 380 6.99 -1.25 -10.91
C TRP A 380 6.33 -2.17 -11.95
N VAL A 381 6.31 -1.73 -13.22
CA VAL A 381 5.84 -2.57 -14.33
C VAL A 381 6.80 -3.75 -14.48
N ARG A 382 8.12 -3.52 -14.52
CA ARG A 382 9.14 -4.59 -14.55
C ARG A 382 8.94 -5.63 -13.45
N LEU A 383 8.68 -5.18 -12.22
CA LEU A 383 8.49 -6.07 -11.08
C LEU A 383 7.25 -6.96 -11.24
N ILE A 384 6.11 -6.40 -11.65
CA ILE A 384 4.90 -7.20 -11.85
C ILE A 384 5.07 -8.13 -13.05
N SER A 385 5.60 -7.66 -14.18
CA SER A 385 5.88 -8.50 -15.34
C SER A 385 6.83 -9.65 -14.97
N ALA A 386 7.90 -9.38 -14.23
CA ALA A 386 8.82 -10.42 -13.77
C ALA A 386 8.15 -11.44 -12.84
N LYS A 387 7.22 -11.01 -11.96
CA LYS A 387 6.45 -11.92 -11.10
C LYS A 387 5.49 -12.80 -11.92
N LEU A 388 4.78 -12.22 -12.89
CA LEU A 388 3.89 -12.95 -13.79
C LEU A 388 4.67 -13.98 -14.63
N VAL A 389 5.82 -13.59 -15.17
CA VAL A 389 6.68 -14.50 -15.91
C VAL A 389 7.22 -15.62 -15.00
N GLY A 390 7.56 -15.30 -13.75
CA GLY A 390 7.91 -16.34 -12.77
C GLY A 390 6.77 -17.31 -12.48
N LEU A 391 5.52 -16.84 -12.47
CA LEU A 391 4.35 -17.70 -12.36
C LEU A 391 4.22 -18.63 -13.59
N LEU A 392 4.40 -18.10 -14.79
CA LEU A 392 4.39 -18.91 -16.02
C LEU A 392 5.49 -19.97 -16.01
N LEU A 393 6.71 -19.59 -15.63
CA LEU A 393 7.88 -20.49 -15.60
C LEU A 393 7.73 -21.61 -14.56
N ASN A 394 7.05 -21.37 -13.43
CA ASN A 394 6.73 -22.40 -12.44
C ASN A 394 5.79 -23.49 -12.96
N HIS A 395 4.97 -23.15 -13.96
CA HIS A 395 3.84 -23.96 -14.40
C HIS A 395 3.96 -24.41 -15.86
N LEU A 396 5.16 -24.37 -16.44
CA LEU A 396 5.43 -24.75 -17.84
C LEU A 396 4.84 -26.11 -18.22
N ASP A 397 4.89 -27.10 -17.31
CA ASP A 397 4.37 -28.45 -17.55
C ASP A 397 2.84 -28.51 -17.72
N SER A 398 2.13 -27.49 -17.22
CA SER A 398 0.66 -27.38 -17.28
C SER A 398 0.16 -26.47 -18.41
N VAL A 399 1.08 -25.90 -19.19
CA VAL A 399 0.75 -24.97 -20.27
C VAL A 399 0.21 -25.71 -21.48
N LYS A 400 -0.95 -25.27 -22.00
CA LYS A 400 -1.64 -25.88 -23.15
C LYS A 400 -1.33 -25.18 -24.49
N PHE A 401 -0.40 -24.23 -24.50
CA PHE A 401 0.11 -23.54 -25.68
C PHE A 401 1.62 -23.77 -25.82
N ASP A 402 2.10 -23.81 -27.06
CA ASP A 402 3.50 -24.13 -27.34
C ASP A 402 4.40 -22.93 -27.02
N ILE A 403 5.28 -23.09 -26.04
CA ILE A 403 6.39 -22.16 -25.79
C ILE A 403 7.65 -22.81 -26.33
N SER A 404 8.20 -22.25 -27.41
CA SER A 404 9.42 -22.76 -28.03
C SER A 404 10.64 -22.56 -27.13
N ASP A 405 11.65 -23.43 -27.24
CA ASP A 405 12.90 -23.26 -26.49
C ASP A 405 13.61 -21.94 -26.84
N TYR A 406 13.42 -21.45 -28.07
CA TYR A 406 13.89 -20.15 -28.52
C TYR A 406 13.19 -18.98 -27.78
N GLU A 407 11.89 -19.09 -27.50
CA GLU A 407 11.17 -18.11 -26.68
C GLU A 407 11.65 -18.13 -25.24
N ILE A 408 11.90 -19.31 -24.65
CA ILE A 408 12.49 -19.43 -23.30
C ILE A 408 13.86 -18.76 -23.25
N GLN A 409 14.69 -18.95 -24.29
CA GLN A 409 15.97 -18.25 -24.43
C GLN A 409 15.80 -16.73 -24.54
N THR A 410 14.79 -16.27 -25.25
CA THR A 410 14.46 -14.83 -25.35
C THR A 410 14.00 -14.27 -24.00
N ILE A 411 13.22 -15.02 -23.22
CA ILE A 411 12.80 -14.66 -21.86
C ILE A 411 14.02 -14.57 -20.94
N ALA A 412 14.94 -15.53 -21.01
CA ALA A 412 16.20 -15.51 -20.26
C ALA A 412 17.06 -14.29 -20.62
N TYR A 413 17.15 -13.96 -21.91
CA TYR A 413 17.85 -12.76 -22.38
C TYR A 413 17.22 -11.47 -21.83
N ARG A 414 15.88 -11.34 -21.93
CA ARG A 414 15.14 -10.15 -21.45
C ARG A 414 15.25 -10.01 -19.92
N THR A 415 15.14 -11.10 -19.17
CA THR A 415 15.30 -11.09 -17.70
C THR A 415 16.72 -10.75 -17.28
N LEU A 416 17.76 -11.24 -17.96
CA LEU A 416 19.14 -10.82 -17.73
C LEU A 416 19.37 -9.34 -18.06
N ARG A 417 18.71 -8.81 -19.10
CA ARG A 417 18.81 -7.37 -19.44
C ARG A 417 18.19 -6.47 -18.36
N GLN A 418 17.25 -6.97 -17.55
CA GLN A 418 16.72 -6.22 -16.41
C GLN A 418 17.78 -5.91 -15.35
N PHE A 419 18.86 -6.71 -15.23
CA PHE A 419 19.99 -6.37 -14.35
C PHE A 419 20.75 -5.11 -14.79
N GLY A 420 20.69 -4.76 -16.07
CA GLY A 420 21.26 -3.52 -16.61
C GLY A 420 20.36 -2.28 -16.46
N ALA A 421 19.26 -2.39 -15.71
CA ALA A 421 18.43 -1.24 -15.39
C ALA A 421 19.18 -0.23 -14.51
N PRO A 422 18.93 1.09 -14.67
CA PRO A 422 19.56 2.12 -13.84
C PRO A 422 19.29 1.95 -12.35
N VAL A 423 18.08 1.48 -11.99
CA VAL A 423 17.70 1.16 -10.62
C VAL A 423 17.02 -0.20 -10.56
N VAL A 424 17.71 -1.19 -10.00
CA VAL A 424 17.15 -2.50 -9.64
C VAL A 424 16.80 -2.49 -8.15
N SER A 425 15.52 -2.74 -7.82
CA SER A 425 15.08 -2.96 -6.44
C SER A 425 15.41 -4.38 -5.99
N GLU A 426 15.60 -4.59 -4.68
CA GLU A 426 15.89 -5.92 -4.11
C GLU A 426 14.81 -6.96 -4.46
N ALA A 427 13.53 -6.55 -4.43
CA ALA A 427 12.41 -7.39 -4.81
C ALA A 427 12.47 -7.81 -6.30
N LEU A 428 12.88 -6.90 -7.19
CA LEU A 428 13.06 -7.21 -8.61
C LEU A 428 14.25 -8.15 -8.80
N GLY A 429 15.38 -7.85 -8.17
CA GLY A 429 16.58 -8.70 -8.24
C GLY A 429 16.31 -10.13 -7.79
N THR A 430 15.64 -10.31 -6.65
CA THR A 430 15.22 -11.62 -6.14
C THR A 430 14.32 -12.38 -7.13
N GLN A 431 13.37 -11.67 -7.77
CA GLN A 431 12.48 -12.29 -8.75
C GLN A 431 13.23 -12.69 -10.04
N ILE A 432 14.18 -11.88 -10.51
CA ILE A 432 15.03 -12.21 -11.66
C ILE A 432 15.81 -13.50 -11.38
N VAL A 433 16.43 -13.60 -10.21
CA VAL A 433 17.18 -14.80 -9.78
C VAL A 433 16.26 -16.03 -9.79
N LYS A 434 15.05 -15.93 -9.22
CA LYS A 434 14.07 -17.04 -9.21
C LYS A 434 13.68 -17.50 -10.62
N ASN A 435 13.37 -16.55 -11.50
CA ASN A 435 12.98 -16.85 -12.89
C ASN A 435 14.11 -17.55 -13.64
N LEU A 436 15.34 -17.03 -13.52
CA LEU A 436 16.50 -17.62 -14.18
C LEU A 436 16.84 -19.01 -13.63
N ILE A 437 16.69 -19.24 -12.32
CA ILE A 437 16.89 -20.57 -11.74
C ILE A 437 15.93 -21.60 -12.34
N GLN A 438 14.67 -21.26 -12.57
CA GLN A 438 13.71 -22.18 -13.18
C GLN A 438 14.09 -22.52 -14.62
N ILE A 439 14.47 -21.50 -15.40
CA ILE A 439 14.95 -21.70 -16.77
C ILE A 439 16.20 -22.58 -16.78
N ILE A 440 17.17 -22.32 -15.90
CA ILE A 440 18.42 -23.07 -15.81
C ILE A 440 18.16 -24.53 -15.41
N LYS A 441 17.25 -24.78 -14.46
CA LYS A 441 16.85 -26.15 -14.09
C LYS A 441 16.29 -26.93 -15.28
N LYS A 442 15.42 -26.30 -16.09
CA LYS A 442 14.88 -26.91 -17.31
C LYS A 442 15.99 -27.21 -18.31
N TRP A 443 16.83 -26.21 -18.61
CA TRP A 443 17.93 -26.35 -19.57
C TRP A 443 18.98 -27.38 -19.19
N GLU A 444 19.31 -27.52 -17.91
CA GLU A 444 20.24 -28.57 -17.45
C GLU A 444 19.59 -29.96 -17.44
N ALA A 445 18.27 -30.06 -17.21
CA ALA A 445 17.56 -31.34 -17.28
C ALA A 445 17.40 -31.86 -18.72
N GLU A 446 17.18 -30.96 -19.68
CA GLU A 446 16.95 -31.28 -21.10
C GLU A 446 18.21 -31.17 -21.98
N GLU A 447 19.34 -30.74 -21.40
CA GLU A 447 20.59 -30.45 -22.11
C GLU A 447 20.44 -29.53 -23.33
N THR A 448 19.65 -28.45 -23.18
CA THR A 448 19.26 -27.60 -24.32
C THR A 448 20.44 -26.90 -25.00
N PRO A 449 20.56 -26.99 -26.34
CA PRO A 449 21.56 -26.24 -27.10
C PRO A 449 21.20 -24.75 -27.14
N PHE A 450 22.20 -23.90 -27.31
CA PHE A 450 21.95 -22.46 -27.54
C PHE A 450 21.53 -22.21 -28.99
N TYR A 451 20.38 -21.56 -29.19
CA TYR A 451 19.88 -21.22 -30.52
C TYR A 451 20.46 -19.88 -30.98
N TYR A 452 21.11 -19.88 -32.14
CA TYR A 452 21.54 -18.67 -32.84
C TYR A 452 20.47 -18.27 -33.87
N LYS A 453 20.13 -16.98 -33.94
CA LYS A 453 19.33 -16.46 -35.07
C LYS A 453 20.21 -16.40 -36.31
N GLU A 454 19.67 -16.81 -37.45
CA GLU A 454 20.39 -16.84 -38.74
C GLU A 454 20.85 -15.45 -39.22
N ASP A 455 20.24 -14.37 -38.72
CA ASP A 455 20.59 -12.97 -39.06
C ASP A 455 21.56 -12.28 -38.07
N ASP A 456 21.92 -12.89 -36.93
CA ASP A 456 22.85 -12.29 -35.94
C ASP A 456 24.35 -12.49 -36.32
N ALA A 457 24.63 -12.92 -37.55
CA ALA A 457 25.99 -13.05 -38.08
C ALA A 457 26.64 -11.69 -38.39
N GLU A 458 25.84 -10.63 -38.48
CA GLU A 458 26.31 -9.26 -38.68
C GLU A 458 25.75 -8.36 -37.56
N GLU A 459 26.65 -7.78 -36.78
CA GLU A 459 26.39 -6.64 -35.88
C GLU A 459 25.55 -6.89 -34.59
N VAL A 460 26.12 -7.66 -33.66
CA VAL A 460 26.09 -7.17 -32.26
C VAL A 460 27.24 -6.18 -32.13
N GLU A 461 27.03 -4.95 -32.60
CA GLU A 461 27.86 -3.82 -32.16
C GLU A 461 27.72 -3.75 -30.63
N ASP A 462 28.81 -4.10 -29.95
CA ASP A 462 28.96 -4.10 -28.50
C ASP A 462 29.07 -2.62 -28.02
N ASP A 463 28.04 -1.83 -28.31
CA ASP A 463 28.10 -0.36 -28.30
C ASP A 463 28.02 0.25 -26.89
N ASP A 464 28.30 -0.52 -25.83
CA ASP A 464 28.40 0.03 -24.47
C ASP A 464 29.35 -0.71 -23.49
N PHE A 465 30.17 -1.67 -23.97
CA PHE A 465 31.07 -2.43 -23.07
C PHE A 465 32.52 -2.59 -23.53
N GLU A 466 33.03 -1.71 -24.39
CA GLU A 466 34.48 -1.54 -24.56
C GLU A 466 35.11 -0.74 -23.42
N ALA A 467 35.26 -1.36 -22.25
CA ALA A 467 36.03 -0.79 -21.15
C ALA A 467 36.97 -1.76 -20.43
N ASP A 468 37.42 -2.85 -21.04
CA ASP A 468 38.81 -3.32 -20.88
C ASP A 468 39.11 -4.33 -21.99
N GLY A 469 39.96 -3.93 -22.93
CA GLY A 469 40.38 -4.79 -24.03
C GLY A 469 40.96 -6.12 -23.53
N ASP A 470 40.69 -7.17 -24.32
CA ASP A 470 41.22 -8.54 -24.23
C ASP A 470 40.40 -9.57 -23.41
N ILE A 471 39.06 -9.52 -23.52
CA ILE A 471 38.21 -10.73 -23.51
C ILE A 471 37.59 -10.87 -24.90
N GLY A 472 38.47 -10.98 -25.88
CA GLY A 472 38.12 -11.29 -27.26
C GLY A 472 39.26 -12.13 -27.81
N ALA A 473 39.42 -13.35 -27.31
CA ALA A 473 39.90 -14.36 -28.22
C ALA A 473 38.87 -14.34 -29.35
N LYS A 474 39.24 -13.79 -30.51
CA LYS A 474 38.53 -13.99 -31.76
C LYS A 474 38.46 -15.49 -31.95
N ILE A 475 37.39 -16.12 -31.48
CA ILE A 475 36.95 -17.40 -32.00
C ILE A 475 36.30 -17.03 -33.32
N SER A 476 37.14 -16.85 -34.35
CA SER A 476 36.67 -16.85 -35.72
C SER A 476 36.05 -18.23 -35.98
N GLY A 477 34.74 -18.27 -36.18
CA GLY A 477 34.09 -19.34 -36.96
C GLY A 477 33.48 -20.54 -36.23
N SER A 478 33.23 -20.52 -34.92
CA SER A 478 32.43 -21.58 -34.27
C SER A 478 31.51 -20.99 -33.20
N ASN A 479 30.27 -21.48 -33.12
CA ASN A 479 29.26 -21.13 -32.11
C ASN A 479 29.88 -20.81 -30.75
N LYS A 480 29.66 -19.59 -30.26
CA LYS A 480 30.25 -19.02 -29.03
C LYS A 480 29.83 -19.75 -27.73
N PHE A 481 28.70 -20.46 -27.77
CA PHE A 481 28.06 -21.16 -26.66
C PHE A 481 27.53 -22.50 -27.17
N ASN A 482 27.80 -23.57 -26.43
CA ASN A 482 27.30 -24.90 -26.78
C ASN A 482 25.95 -25.15 -26.13
N LYS A 483 25.83 -24.92 -24.82
CA LYS A 483 24.58 -25.03 -24.05
C LYS A 483 23.99 -23.66 -23.76
N ALA A 484 22.67 -23.56 -23.63
CA ALA A 484 22.00 -22.31 -23.27
C ALA A 484 22.45 -21.76 -21.89
N THR A 485 22.88 -22.65 -20.99
CA THR A 485 23.40 -22.29 -19.66
C THR A 485 24.76 -21.58 -19.71
N ASP A 486 25.59 -21.84 -20.74
CA ASP A 486 26.88 -21.14 -20.94
C ASP A 486 26.66 -19.63 -21.16
N PHE A 487 25.62 -19.29 -21.92
CA PHE A 487 25.25 -17.90 -22.19
C PHE A 487 24.91 -17.15 -20.89
N VAL A 488 24.11 -17.78 -20.01
CA VAL A 488 23.72 -17.18 -18.72
C VAL A 488 24.94 -16.99 -17.84
N VAL A 489 25.79 -18.01 -17.70
CA VAL A 489 26.99 -17.89 -16.87
C VAL A 489 27.92 -16.80 -17.39
N TYR A 490 28.16 -16.76 -18.70
CA TYR A 490 28.98 -15.71 -19.31
C TYR A 490 28.44 -14.32 -19.00
N ARG A 491 27.11 -14.11 -19.13
CA ARG A 491 26.48 -12.82 -18.88
C ARG A 491 26.52 -12.42 -17.41
N VAL A 492 26.21 -13.34 -16.49
CA VAL A 492 26.29 -13.13 -15.04
C VAL A 492 27.71 -12.75 -14.62
N CYS A 493 28.70 -13.49 -15.09
CA CYS A 493 30.11 -13.19 -14.80
C CYS A 493 30.53 -11.83 -15.39
N SER A 494 29.95 -11.42 -16.52
CA SER A 494 30.18 -10.09 -17.09
C SER A 494 29.61 -8.98 -16.21
N ILE A 495 28.37 -9.13 -15.75
CA ILE A 495 27.69 -8.18 -14.85
C ILE A 495 28.47 -8.01 -13.54
N MET A 496 29.01 -9.10 -12.98
CA MET A 496 29.84 -9.05 -11.77
C MET A 496 31.10 -8.18 -11.97
N ARG A 497 31.74 -8.31 -13.14
CA ARG A 497 32.98 -7.60 -13.54
C ARG A 497 32.79 -6.12 -13.85
N GLN A 498 31.58 -5.66 -14.10
CA GLN A 498 31.34 -4.26 -14.43
C GLN A 498 31.61 -3.35 -13.22
N ASP A 499 32.14 -2.15 -13.48
CA ASP A 499 32.50 -1.19 -12.43
C ASP A 499 31.27 -0.76 -11.60
N THR A 500 31.43 -0.68 -10.28
CA THR A 500 30.36 -0.32 -9.30
C THR A 500 29.75 1.05 -9.51
N LYS A 501 30.41 1.94 -10.27
CA LYS A 501 29.98 3.34 -10.39
C LYS A 501 28.73 3.53 -11.26
N ASN A 502 28.37 2.52 -12.06
CA ASN A 502 27.21 2.56 -12.95
C ASN A 502 26.09 1.56 -12.57
N HIS A 503 26.31 0.67 -11.59
CA HIS A 503 25.38 -0.41 -11.27
C HIS A 503 25.08 -0.50 -9.78
N ASN A 504 23.81 -0.72 -9.45
CA ASN A 504 23.32 -0.91 -8.10
C ASN A 504 23.99 -2.10 -7.38
N GLU A 505 24.24 -1.93 -6.08
CA GLU A 505 24.74 -2.97 -5.17
C GLU A 505 23.87 -4.23 -5.24
N ALA A 506 22.54 -4.04 -5.29
CA ALA A 506 21.56 -5.11 -5.44
C ALA A 506 21.80 -5.99 -6.69
N THR A 507 22.19 -5.39 -7.82
CA THR A 507 22.49 -6.14 -9.06
C THR A 507 23.69 -7.06 -8.87
N LYS A 508 24.72 -6.61 -8.15
CA LYS A 508 25.91 -7.41 -7.86
C LYS A 508 25.60 -8.55 -6.90
N ILE A 509 24.87 -8.26 -5.83
CA ILE A 509 24.46 -9.28 -4.86
C ILE A 509 23.62 -10.35 -5.56
N CYS A 510 22.62 -9.96 -6.35
CA CYS A 510 21.75 -10.90 -7.08
C CYS A 510 22.51 -11.71 -8.13
N SER A 511 23.48 -11.12 -8.85
CA SER A 511 24.29 -11.86 -9.82
C SER A 511 25.24 -12.88 -9.14
N ILE A 512 25.82 -12.53 -7.99
CA ILE A 512 26.62 -13.45 -7.17
C ILE A 512 25.75 -14.58 -6.62
N GLN A 513 24.55 -14.27 -6.12
CA GLN A 513 23.59 -15.25 -5.63
C GLN A 513 23.14 -16.20 -6.76
N LEU A 514 22.87 -15.68 -7.96
CA LEU A 514 22.56 -16.51 -9.12
C LEU A 514 23.73 -17.45 -9.47
N ALA A 515 24.96 -16.95 -9.46
CA ALA A 515 26.14 -17.79 -9.68
C ALA A 515 26.27 -18.90 -8.61
N ALA A 516 26.02 -18.59 -7.34
CA ALA A 516 26.01 -19.56 -6.25
C ALA A 516 24.94 -20.65 -6.47
N MET A 517 23.73 -20.25 -6.87
CA MET A 517 22.63 -21.19 -7.16
C MET A 517 22.93 -22.06 -8.39
N ILE A 518 23.57 -21.52 -9.43
CA ILE A 518 24.04 -22.31 -10.59
C ILE A 518 25.01 -23.40 -10.12
N CYS A 519 25.95 -23.07 -9.22
CA CYS A 519 26.91 -24.06 -8.70
C CYS A 519 26.24 -25.21 -7.94
N GLN A 520 25.05 -24.99 -7.38
CA GLN A 520 24.29 -26.02 -6.68
C GLN A 520 23.42 -26.87 -7.60
N ILE A 521 22.91 -26.29 -8.70
CA ILE A 521 22.01 -26.99 -9.64
C ILE A 521 22.78 -27.91 -10.58
N VAL A 522 23.98 -27.49 -10.98
CA VAL A 522 24.78 -28.14 -12.00
C VAL A 522 25.51 -29.38 -11.45
N ASN A 523 25.63 -30.42 -12.29
CA ASN A 523 26.37 -31.66 -11.98
C ASN A 523 27.89 -31.42 -11.84
N ASP A 524 28.59 -32.30 -11.11
CA ASP A 524 30.00 -32.09 -10.76
C ASP A 524 30.92 -31.97 -11.98
N GLU A 525 30.68 -32.73 -13.05
CA GLU A 525 31.44 -32.64 -14.31
C GLU A 525 31.28 -31.26 -14.94
N ARG A 526 30.03 -30.81 -15.10
CA ARG A 526 29.70 -29.53 -15.69
C ARG A 526 30.16 -28.36 -14.81
N LEU A 527 30.16 -28.53 -13.50
CA LEU A 527 30.70 -27.55 -12.55
C LEU A 527 32.21 -27.32 -12.80
N THR A 528 32.97 -28.38 -13.12
CA THR A 528 34.40 -28.20 -13.43
C THR A 528 34.62 -27.35 -14.68
N GLU A 529 33.79 -27.47 -15.71
CA GLU A 529 33.87 -26.66 -16.94
C GLU A 529 33.60 -25.18 -16.68
N ILE A 530 32.55 -24.91 -15.88
CA ILE A 530 32.05 -23.55 -15.65
C ILE A 530 32.82 -22.84 -14.53
N SER A 531 33.38 -23.58 -13.57
CA SER A 531 34.09 -23.06 -12.38
C SER A 531 35.12 -21.99 -12.69
N LYS A 532 35.90 -22.19 -13.76
CA LYS A 532 36.93 -21.24 -14.19
C LYS A 532 36.35 -19.87 -14.56
N GLN A 533 35.18 -19.84 -15.22
CA GLN A 533 34.52 -18.59 -15.60
C GLN A 533 33.94 -17.86 -14.38
N ILE A 534 33.30 -18.59 -13.47
CA ILE A 534 32.71 -18.03 -12.24
C ILE A 534 33.82 -17.46 -11.34
N LEU A 535 34.91 -18.21 -11.14
CA LEU A 535 36.06 -17.75 -10.37
C LEU A 535 36.71 -16.50 -10.97
N LEU A 536 36.82 -16.41 -12.32
CA LEU A 536 37.28 -15.19 -12.99
C LEU A 536 36.35 -13.98 -12.73
N GLY A 537 35.04 -14.23 -12.60
CA GLY A 537 34.05 -13.21 -12.23
C GLY A 537 34.13 -12.78 -10.76
N LEU A 538 34.41 -13.70 -9.83
CA LEU A 538 34.46 -13.41 -8.39
C LEU A 538 35.78 -12.80 -7.93
N TYR A 539 36.90 -13.17 -8.56
CA TYR A 539 38.23 -12.86 -8.04
C TYR A 539 38.47 -11.36 -7.83
N HIS A 540 37.97 -10.49 -8.73
CA HIS A 540 38.18 -9.06 -8.62
C HIS A 540 37.42 -8.40 -7.45
N LEU A 541 36.39 -9.06 -6.89
CA LEU A 541 35.61 -8.57 -5.75
C LEU A 541 36.31 -8.80 -4.41
N ILE A 542 37.23 -9.78 -4.37
CA ILE A 542 37.90 -10.23 -3.15
C ILE A 542 39.37 -9.83 -3.13
N ASP A 543 39.97 -9.59 -4.30
CA ASP A 543 41.39 -9.32 -4.42
C ASP A 543 41.81 -8.02 -3.70
N PRO A 544 42.64 -8.11 -2.64
CA PRO A 544 43.09 -6.95 -1.87
C PRO A 544 43.99 -5.99 -2.66
N LEU A 545 44.49 -6.38 -3.83
CA LEU A 545 45.26 -5.52 -4.73
C LEU A 545 44.38 -4.55 -5.55
N VAL A 546 43.06 -4.72 -5.50
CA VAL A 546 42.11 -3.87 -6.19
C VAL A 546 41.70 -2.73 -5.25
N ASP A 547 42.06 -1.49 -5.61
CA ASP A 547 41.82 -0.25 -4.85
C ASP A 547 40.34 0.22 -4.95
N TYR A 548 39.40 -0.73 -4.92
CA TYR A 548 37.96 -0.48 -4.91
C TYR A 548 37.37 -0.87 -3.56
N ASP A 549 36.78 0.10 -2.88
CA ASP A 549 36.02 -0.09 -1.65
C ASP A 549 34.64 -0.63 -2.03
N TYR A 550 34.53 -1.95 -2.18
CA TYR A 550 33.25 -2.62 -2.42
C TYR A 550 32.43 -2.65 -1.11
N PRO A 551 31.09 -2.53 -1.17
CA PRO A 551 30.24 -2.67 0.00
C PRO A 551 30.48 -4.02 0.70
N GLU A 552 30.44 -4.02 2.04
CA GLU A 552 30.70 -5.23 2.84
C GLU A 552 29.77 -6.39 2.46
N GLU A 553 28.51 -6.10 2.13
CA GLU A 553 27.51 -7.09 1.71
C GLU A 553 27.88 -7.80 0.39
N VAL A 554 28.43 -7.07 -0.58
CA VAL A 554 28.88 -7.64 -1.87
C VAL A 554 30.07 -8.57 -1.64
N VAL A 555 31.01 -8.16 -0.78
CA VAL A 555 32.18 -8.98 -0.43
C VAL A 555 31.76 -10.23 0.35
N ALA A 556 30.79 -10.10 1.26
CA ALA A 556 30.24 -11.22 2.02
C ALA A 556 29.57 -12.24 1.08
N ALA A 557 28.71 -11.79 0.16
CA ALA A 557 28.07 -12.65 -0.84
C ALA A 557 29.10 -13.36 -1.74
N ALA A 558 30.16 -12.66 -2.15
CA ALA A 558 31.22 -13.25 -2.96
C ALA A 558 31.98 -14.35 -2.20
N LYS A 559 32.29 -14.13 -0.92
CA LYS A 559 32.94 -15.13 -0.05
C LYS A 559 32.05 -16.36 0.17
N GLU A 560 30.75 -16.16 0.34
CA GLU A 560 29.78 -17.26 0.45
C GLU A 560 29.74 -18.10 -0.84
N CYS A 561 29.69 -17.43 -2.00
CA CYS A 561 29.72 -18.11 -3.30
C CYS A 561 31.02 -18.91 -3.51
N LEU A 562 32.18 -18.39 -3.07
CA LEU A 562 33.43 -19.14 -3.10
C LEU A 562 33.42 -20.38 -2.20
N LYS A 563 32.84 -20.30 -1.00
CA LYS A 563 32.69 -21.46 -0.11
C LYS A 563 31.81 -22.54 -0.75
N ILE A 564 30.68 -22.15 -1.36
CA ILE A 564 29.81 -23.09 -2.08
C ILE A 564 30.56 -23.78 -3.22
N LEU A 565 31.40 -23.05 -3.96
CA LEU A 565 32.26 -23.61 -5.00
C LEU A 565 33.31 -24.58 -4.44
N GLU A 566 33.94 -24.24 -3.32
CA GLU A 566 34.95 -25.08 -2.64
C GLU A 566 34.32 -26.39 -2.13
N ASP A 567 33.16 -26.30 -1.48
CA ASP A 567 32.43 -27.45 -0.93
C ASP A 567 31.97 -28.42 -2.03
N ARG A 568 31.54 -27.91 -3.20
CA ARG A 568 31.06 -28.74 -4.32
C ARG A 568 32.19 -29.33 -5.17
N LEU A 569 33.25 -28.58 -5.47
CA LEU A 569 34.37 -29.06 -6.29
C LEU A 569 35.35 -29.94 -5.50
N GLY A 570 35.37 -29.78 -4.18
CA GLY A 570 36.40 -30.31 -3.30
C GLY A 570 37.67 -29.46 -3.32
N VAL A 571 38.38 -29.46 -2.19
CA VAL A 571 39.54 -28.59 -1.93
C VAL A 571 40.65 -28.71 -2.99
N THR A 572 40.92 -29.92 -3.51
CA THR A 572 42.00 -30.16 -4.49
C THR A 572 41.70 -29.50 -5.83
N LYS A 573 40.57 -29.83 -6.47
CA LYS A 573 40.17 -29.23 -7.76
C LYS A 573 39.92 -27.73 -7.64
N TYR A 574 39.35 -27.28 -6.52
CA TYR A 574 39.15 -25.85 -6.25
C TYR A 574 40.48 -25.09 -6.19
N THR A 575 41.46 -25.57 -5.43
CA THR A 575 42.77 -24.90 -5.32
C THR A 575 43.54 -24.88 -6.64
N GLU A 576 43.47 -25.97 -7.43
CA GLU A 576 44.04 -26.02 -8.78
C GLU A 576 43.41 -24.98 -9.71
N THR A 577 42.08 -24.94 -9.80
CA THR A 577 41.35 -23.99 -10.66
C THR A 577 41.55 -22.55 -10.18
N PHE A 578 41.52 -22.30 -8.87
CA PHE A 578 41.76 -20.98 -8.27
C PHE A 578 43.18 -20.48 -8.57
N SER A 579 44.20 -21.33 -8.44
CA SER A 579 45.59 -20.97 -8.76
C SER A 579 45.77 -20.67 -10.25
N ALA A 580 45.12 -21.44 -11.12
CA ALA A 580 45.13 -21.19 -12.56
C ALA A 580 44.46 -19.85 -12.92
N VAL A 581 43.33 -19.53 -12.30
CA VAL A 581 42.63 -18.24 -12.48
C VAL A 581 43.48 -17.09 -11.97
N LYS A 582 44.10 -17.22 -10.80
CA LYS A 582 45.02 -16.23 -10.25
C LYS A 582 46.18 -15.93 -11.21
N ARG A 583 46.82 -16.98 -11.75
CA ARG A 583 47.90 -16.85 -12.75
C ARG A 583 47.43 -16.10 -14.00
N ILE A 584 46.24 -16.42 -14.52
CA ILE A 584 45.66 -15.72 -15.69
C ILE A 584 45.47 -14.22 -15.40
N ILE A 585 45.00 -13.87 -14.21
CA ILE A 585 44.75 -12.48 -13.82
C ILE A 585 46.06 -11.72 -13.63
N ASP A 586 47.07 -12.34 -13.00
CA ASP A 586 48.39 -11.76 -12.80
C ASP A 586 49.12 -11.53 -14.13
N GLU A 587 49.09 -12.51 -15.04
CA GLU A 587 49.61 -12.36 -16.41
C GLU A 587 48.89 -11.22 -17.16
N ARG A 588 47.57 -11.10 -17.03
CA ARG A 588 46.81 -9.99 -17.63
C ARG A 588 47.19 -8.64 -17.02
N ARG A 589 47.49 -8.58 -15.72
CA ARG A 589 47.95 -7.36 -15.06
C ARG A 589 49.36 -6.98 -15.51
N GLU A 590 50.25 -7.95 -15.67
CA GLU A 590 51.58 -7.73 -16.22
C GLU A 590 51.54 -7.27 -17.67
N LYS A 591 50.75 -7.92 -18.54
CA LYS A 591 50.52 -7.48 -19.92
C LYS A 591 49.94 -6.06 -19.99
N ARG A 592 49.00 -5.70 -19.10
CA ARG A 592 48.47 -4.32 -19.02
C ARG A 592 49.54 -3.33 -18.53
N ARG A 593 50.40 -3.71 -17.57
CA ARG A 593 51.52 -2.87 -17.09
C ARG A 593 52.59 -2.68 -18.17
N SER A 594 52.98 -3.74 -18.88
CA SER A 594 53.97 -3.68 -19.96
C SER A 594 53.45 -2.90 -21.17
N LYS A 595 52.19 -3.14 -21.61
CA LYS A 595 51.55 -2.33 -22.68
C LYS A 595 51.49 -0.85 -22.30
N ARG A 596 51.15 -0.51 -21.04
CA ARG A 596 51.15 0.90 -20.57
C ARG A 596 52.55 1.50 -20.56
N ALA A 597 53.57 0.75 -20.13
CA ALA A 597 54.96 1.20 -20.12
C ALA A 597 55.49 1.42 -21.55
N GLN A 598 55.20 0.48 -22.47
CA GLN A 598 55.56 0.58 -23.88
C GLN A 598 54.87 1.76 -24.57
N LEU A 599 53.56 1.96 -24.37
CA LEU A 599 52.82 3.10 -24.93
C LEU A 599 53.33 4.45 -24.42
N THR A 600 53.85 4.50 -23.20
CA THR A 600 54.47 5.73 -22.65
C THR A 600 55.76 6.08 -23.38
N PHE A 601 56.46 5.08 -23.92
CA PHE A 601 57.73 5.25 -24.64
C PHE A 601 57.52 5.42 -26.17
N SER A 602 56.58 4.68 -26.76
CA SER A 602 56.36 4.66 -28.22
C SER A 602 55.42 5.75 -28.73
N ALA A 603 54.46 6.22 -27.93
CA ALA A 603 53.47 7.22 -28.33
C ALA A 603 53.07 8.14 -27.14
N PRO A 604 53.96 9.07 -26.73
CA PRO A 604 53.75 9.90 -25.55
C PRO A 604 52.50 10.79 -25.63
N ASP A 605 52.10 11.24 -26.83
CA ASP A 605 50.91 12.07 -27.03
C ASP A 605 49.60 11.34 -26.75
N ILE A 606 49.50 10.06 -27.13
CA ILE A 606 48.31 9.23 -26.87
C ILE A 606 48.23 8.89 -25.38
N ALA A 607 49.37 8.59 -24.75
CA ALA A 607 49.47 8.40 -23.31
C ALA A 607 49.09 9.66 -22.53
N ALA A 608 49.51 10.85 -23.00
CA ALA A 608 49.17 12.14 -22.44
C ALA A 608 47.66 12.45 -22.59
N ARG A 609 47.06 12.24 -23.77
CA ARG A 609 45.60 12.40 -23.98
C ARG A 609 44.79 11.48 -23.07
N ARG A 610 45.23 10.24 -22.85
CA ARG A 610 44.59 9.30 -21.92
C ARG A 610 44.71 9.78 -20.46
N LYS A 611 45.87 10.30 -20.05
CA LYS A 611 46.04 10.95 -18.73
C LYS A 611 45.15 12.18 -18.59
N MET A 612 45.05 13.01 -19.63
CA MET A 612 44.18 14.19 -19.65
C MET A 612 42.70 13.81 -19.52
N ARG A 613 42.19 12.85 -20.29
CA ARG A 613 40.81 12.33 -20.13
C ARG A 613 40.56 11.77 -18.73
N LYS A 614 41.54 11.09 -18.12
CA LYS A 614 41.43 10.62 -16.74
C LYS A 614 41.38 11.78 -15.74
N HIS A 615 42.20 12.82 -15.95
CA HIS A 615 42.18 14.03 -15.13
C HIS A 615 40.89 14.84 -15.31
N GLU A 616 40.33 14.87 -16.51
CA GLU A 616 39.06 15.52 -16.85
C GLU A 616 37.88 14.83 -16.15
N ARG A 617 37.76 13.50 -16.27
CA ARG A 617 36.80 12.70 -15.49
C ARG A 617 36.98 12.90 -13.98
N PHE A 618 38.22 13.02 -13.49
CA PHE A 618 38.49 13.30 -12.07
C PHE A 618 38.13 14.74 -11.66
N ARG A 619 38.21 15.71 -12.59
CA ARG A 619 37.78 17.11 -12.37
C ARG A 619 36.27 17.24 -12.39
N GLU A 620 35.58 16.58 -13.31
CA GLU A 620 34.11 16.46 -13.31
C GLU A 620 33.63 15.81 -12.02
N LYS A 621 34.30 14.72 -11.58
CA LYS A 621 34.01 14.07 -10.29
C LYS A 621 34.11 15.03 -9.11
N ARG A 622 35.14 15.89 -9.07
CA ARG A 622 35.29 16.91 -8.02
C ARG A 622 34.22 18.01 -8.08
N LYS A 623 33.61 18.29 -9.25
CA LYS A 623 32.52 19.28 -9.35
C LYS A 623 31.23 18.82 -8.67
N HIS A 624 30.99 17.51 -8.59
CA HIS A 624 29.78 16.91 -7.98
C HIS A 624 29.94 16.58 -6.49
N GLU A 625 31.16 16.63 -5.93
CA GLU A 625 31.43 16.52 -4.49
C GLU A 625 31.69 17.92 -3.90
N LYS A 626 30.65 18.75 -3.80
CA LYS A 626 30.67 19.98 -2.99
C LYS A 626 29.97 19.70 -1.67
N ASP A 627 30.61 20.04 -0.57
CA ASP A 627 29.94 20.08 0.74
C ASP A 627 28.94 21.27 0.76
N GLU A 628 28.03 21.31 1.74
CA GLU A 628 26.97 22.34 1.89
C GLU A 628 27.48 23.80 1.86
N ASN A 629 28.78 24.02 2.07
CA ASN A 629 29.43 25.33 2.00
C ASN A 629 30.21 25.60 0.69
N GLY A 630 30.08 24.75 -0.33
CA GLY A 630 30.61 24.99 -1.68
C GLY A 630 32.12 24.82 -1.89
N PHE A 631 32.88 24.37 -0.88
CA PHE A 631 34.33 24.13 -0.99
C PHE A 631 34.67 22.66 -1.29
N TYR A 632 35.70 22.45 -2.12
CA TYR A 632 36.23 21.13 -2.48
C TYR A 632 37.00 20.48 -1.33
N LYS A 633 36.60 19.27 -0.87
CA LYS A 633 37.37 18.52 0.13
C LYS A 633 38.77 18.11 -0.39
N PRO A 634 39.88 18.37 0.33
CA PRO A 634 41.17 17.80 0.01
C PRO A 634 41.23 16.30 0.39
N LYS A 635 42.00 15.52 -0.37
CA LYS A 635 42.23 14.07 -0.18
C LYS A 635 42.54 13.75 1.30
N ARG A 636 41.80 12.80 1.90
CA ARG A 636 42.21 12.19 3.18
C ARG A 636 43.62 11.60 3.05
N LYS A 637 44.39 11.81 4.13
CA LYS A 637 45.83 11.57 4.26
C LYS A 637 46.22 10.13 3.91
N ARG A 638 47.34 10.00 3.20
CA ARG A 638 48.19 8.80 3.20
C ARG A 638 48.45 8.42 4.66
N THR A 639 47.97 7.27 5.10
CA THR A 639 48.60 6.58 6.23
C THR A 639 49.99 6.17 5.76
N LEU A 640 51.00 6.83 6.34
CA LEU A 640 52.36 6.32 6.34
C LEU A 640 52.35 5.03 7.19
N ARG A 641 53.20 4.09 6.74
CA ARG A 641 53.45 2.75 7.29
C ARG A 641 53.13 2.54 8.76
#